data_AF-A0AA42YA67-F1
#
_entry.id   AF-A0AA42YA67-F1
#
_cell.length_a   1.000
_cell.length_b   1.000
_cell.length_c   1.000
_cell.angle_alpha   90.00
_cell.angle_beta   90.00
_cell.angle_gamma   90.00
#
_symmetry.space_group_name_H-M   'P 1'
#
loop_
_entity.id
_entity.type
_entity.pdbx_description
1 polymer ?
#
loop_
_entity_poly.entity_id
_entity_poly.type
_entity_poly.pdbx_seq_one_letter_code
_entity_poly.pdbx_strand_id
1 'polypeptide(L)'
;MRILTSRYLKTALLAAILALPVPAGASQADLASAPLGTAPSVTVLPNLMFVLDDSGSMGRDYMPDEANDSNTTKSCGSSSCNVVGGTNAPGRPPYYAAQFNTIYYNPQLTYTPGVDALGVSLGNATPTAALDNPYATTSTTKDVTTTWPETVWCDTSTRSGAELLDPAKCKRNGIDTPTNTWVYNNTSTPAGGFPNTGFRQATTLSTNPHYFDITPREYCTDATLVTCALSATPTGSFVVPAPVRWCTTQANAASTSLVTGTTGNPKCQSKVNTTYRYPRLGNITRTDIVPATATYGNRPGRSDCAAAPSCTYAEELQNFANWYSYYRERLLLMKSAAGRAFSKLDDRYRVGFLTINASSSSKYLKVDKFTPTHKKDWYDKFYIQTANNRTPLREALSRVGRHYAGVTGGINSFMPDDPMQYSCQQNFTLLTTDGYWNDNAGQNLAGGSIGNQDNVDAGYSTRAVGAYDGGLSGTAGTGLGSSDTLADVAMYYYKTDLRTTGPVALDNVPTDAKDTNPKQHMVTFTLGMGLDGLMNYRPDYETAGSGDFAKIKNGDPSGCAWTNGKCNWPKVTENDPSTLDDLWHAAVNARGRYFSAKDPAQLQSGLAGALSSIQIQTGAAASSATSTPNITPTDNYIFSSTYRTLKWDGEVVAEEIDTTTGNVVPGAVWTAGTQLNGRVTANTDTRKILTFDPGGATKLKDFLYAGMTAQEKAFFDNKCASLPQCPPMPPGQQAQVNDGARLVNWLRGHNGDDALYRVRDNVLGDTVNSKPAFVGKPFLQYGDAVVPDYSSFKLANVNRQGVLYVSANDGMLHAFHGDTGQELWAYVPRIIMPEMHKLALGNYDVNHRYFVDGSPSVMDVFFKTANEWKTVLVGGFKGGGRGYYALDITDPNNPKGLWEVCQNGTVCTAPTQQDDNIGFTFGDPIITKWAKDGTWVAIVSSGHNNITPGDGTGYVYVIDIETGAILDQQTTGAGDTTTPSGLAHLTGYATNFAVNNT
;
A
#
# COMPACT_ATOMS: atom_id res chain seq x y z
N MET A 1 36.48 -38.20 63.25
CA MET A 1 35.16 -38.16 62.55
C MET A 1 35.26 -37.08 61.48
N ARG A 2 35.68 -37.47 60.25
CA ARG A 2 34.94 -37.35 58.97
C ARG A 2 34.70 -35.88 58.53
N ILE A 3 35.47 -35.34 57.58
CA ILE A 3 35.36 -35.43 56.09
C ILE A 3 34.42 -34.34 55.52
N LEU A 4 34.88 -33.67 54.44
CA LEU A 4 34.20 -32.72 53.52
C LEU A 4 34.15 -31.26 54.03
N THR A 5 34.51 -30.19 53.30
CA THR A 5 34.45 -29.98 51.84
C THR A 5 35.39 -28.83 51.40
N SER A 6 36.49 -29.19 50.74
CA SER A 6 37.34 -28.33 49.90
C SER A 6 36.67 -28.02 48.55
N ARG A 7 35.46 -27.44 48.56
CA ARG A 7 34.69 -27.14 47.34
C ARG A 7 34.15 -25.71 47.22
N TYR A 8 34.34 -24.85 48.22
CA TYR A 8 33.81 -23.48 48.19
C TYR A 8 34.84 -22.38 47.88
N LEU A 9 36.15 -22.68 47.91
CA LEU A 9 37.18 -21.68 47.58
C LEU A 9 37.54 -21.58 46.09
N LYS A 10 37.18 -22.58 45.27
CA LYS A 10 37.41 -22.56 43.81
C LYS A 10 36.26 -21.92 43.02
N THR A 11 35.08 -21.79 43.61
CA THR A 11 33.92 -21.13 43.00
C THR A 11 33.88 -19.61 43.24
N ALA A 12 34.52 -19.12 44.30
CA ALA A 12 34.64 -17.69 44.55
C ALA A 12 35.67 -16.99 43.64
N LEU A 13 36.74 -17.70 43.23
CA LEU A 13 37.75 -17.15 42.33
C LEU A 13 37.36 -17.24 40.84
N LEU A 14 36.43 -18.13 40.48
CA LEU A 14 35.90 -18.21 39.10
C LEU A 14 34.75 -17.22 38.86
N ALA A 15 34.03 -16.80 39.91
CA ALA A 15 32.99 -15.78 39.83
C ALA A 15 33.54 -14.34 39.76
N ALA A 16 34.79 -14.12 40.19
CA ALA A 16 35.45 -12.80 40.14
C ALA A 16 36.16 -12.52 38.79
N ILE A 17 36.30 -13.52 37.91
CA ILE A 17 36.89 -13.35 36.56
C ILE A 17 35.79 -13.18 35.47
N LEU A 18 34.52 -13.42 35.81
CA LEU A 18 33.37 -13.18 34.94
C LEU A 18 32.67 -11.81 35.15
N ALA A 19 33.25 -10.95 35.99
CA ALA A 19 32.79 -9.58 36.23
C ALA A 19 33.77 -8.53 35.68
N LEU A 20 34.43 -8.82 34.56
CA LEU A 20 34.95 -7.76 33.72
C LEU A 20 33.74 -7.08 33.06
N PRO A 21 33.58 -5.75 33.15
CA PRO A 21 32.67 -5.06 32.25
C PRO A 21 33.19 -5.36 30.85
N VAL A 22 32.46 -6.18 30.10
CA VAL A 22 32.58 -6.20 28.65
C VAL A 22 32.37 -4.72 28.27
N PRO A 23 33.34 -4.03 27.65
CA PRO A 23 33.02 -2.74 27.08
C PRO A 23 31.91 -3.03 26.08
N ALA A 24 30.70 -2.57 26.41
CA ALA A 24 29.64 -2.45 25.42
C ALA A 24 30.26 -1.57 24.34
N GLY A 25 30.68 -2.17 23.22
CA GLY A 25 31.08 -1.43 22.05
C GLY A 25 29.83 -0.71 21.56
N ALA A 26 29.63 0.52 22.01
CA ALA A 26 28.68 1.42 21.40
C ALA A 26 29.29 1.81 20.05
N SER A 27 28.67 1.34 18.96
CA SER A 27 28.97 1.80 17.62
C SER A 27 28.41 3.21 17.41
N GLN A 28 28.87 3.87 16.35
CA GLN A 28 28.25 5.05 15.72
C GLN A 28 26.76 5.22 16.07
N ALA A 29 26.36 6.39 16.57
CA ALA A 29 24.96 6.61 16.95
C ALA A 29 24.08 6.40 15.72
N ASP A 30 23.11 5.48 15.82
CA ASP A 30 22.17 5.19 14.76
C ASP A 30 21.26 6.42 14.59
N LEU A 31 21.52 7.20 13.55
CA LEU A 31 20.72 8.37 13.22
C LEU A 31 19.50 7.87 12.46
N ALA A 32 18.34 8.00 13.08
CA ALA A 32 17.10 7.58 12.45
C ALA A 32 16.93 8.26 11.09
N SER A 33 16.64 7.47 10.06
CA SER A 33 16.29 7.92 8.71
C SER A 33 14.83 8.41 8.58
N ALA A 34 14.11 8.43 9.72
CA ALA A 34 12.76 8.94 9.92
C ALA A 34 12.75 9.86 11.16
N PRO A 35 11.86 10.87 11.23
CA PRO A 35 12.06 12.00 12.15
C PRO A 35 11.94 11.60 13.61
N LEU A 36 12.97 11.90 14.39
CA LEU A 36 12.94 11.79 15.85
C LEU A 36 12.21 12.98 16.50
N GLY A 37 12.26 14.16 15.87
CA GLY A 37 11.73 15.43 16.41
C GLY A 37 10.26 15.73 16.09
N THR A 38 9.66 14.97 15.17
CA THR A 38 8.22 14.98 14.86
C THR A 38 7.63 13.57 14.86
N ALA A 39 8.31 12.59 15.49
CA ALA A 39 7.54 11.57 16.17
C ALA A 39 6.61 12.37 17.09
N PRO A 40 5.29 12.40 16.83
CA PRO A 40 4.43 12.94 17.85
C PRO A 40 4.77 12.10 19.08
N SER A 41 4.67 12.66 20.27
CA SER A 41 4.76 11.83 21.48
C SER A 41 3.85 10.59 21.38
N VAL A 42 2.92 10.57 20.41
CA VAL A 42 2.38 9.36 19.81
C VAL A 42 2.21 9.45 18.28
N THR A 43 2.96 8.68 17.47
CA THR A 43 2.56 8.41 16.07
C THR A 43 1.13 7.89 16.09
N VAL A 44 0.17 8.67 15.57
CA VAL A 44 -1.23 8.27 15.52
C VAL A 44 -1.38 7.22 14.43
N LEU A 45 -1.20 5.96 14.81
CA LEU A 45 -1.26 4.83 13.88
C LEU A 45 -2.72 4.56 13.49
N PRO A 46 -3.00 4.25 12.22
CA PRO A 46 -4.35 3.86 11.82
C PRO A 46 -4.77 2.56 12.51
N ASN A 47 -6.05 2.49 12.88
CA ASN A 47 -6.68 1.27 13.38
C ASN A 47 -7.21 0.45 12.20
N LEU A 48 -6.91 -0.84 12.17
CA LEU A 48 -7.45 -1.80 11.18
C LEU A 48 -8.09 -2.98 11.89
N MET A 49 -9.39 -3.18 11.71
CA MET A 49 -10.08 -4.40 12.12
C MET A 49 -10.21 -5.35 10.92
N PHE A 50 -9.59 -6.54 11.01
CA PHE A 50 -9.82 -7.60 10.03
C PHE A 50 -11.01 -8.46 10.48
N VAL A 51 -12.04 -8.55 9.64
CA VAL A 51 -13.24 -9.35 9.89
C VAL A 51 -13.25 -10.56 8.96
N LEU A 52 -12.98 -11.74 9.55
CA LEU A 52 -12.93 -13.03 8.86
C LEU A 52 -14.33 -13.63 8.73
N ASP A 53 -14.68 -14.07 7.52
CA ASP A 53 -15.79 -14.99 7.32
C ASP A 53 -15.44 -16.38 7.88
N ASP A 54 -16.20 -16.78 8.89
CA ASP A 54 -16.13 -18.12 9.48
C ASP A 54 -17.44 -18.89 9.30
N SER A 55 -18.26 -18.54 8.31
CA SER A 55 -19.52 -19.23 7.97
C SER A 55 -19.28 -20.67 7.46
N GLY A 56 -20.32 -21.50 7.46
CA GLY A 56 -20.22 -22.89 6.99
C GLY A 56 -19.79 -23.05 5.52
N SER A 57 -20.03 -22.06 4.66
CA SER A 57 -19.59 -22.10 3.25
C SER A 57 -18.07 -22.06 3.10
N MET A 58 -17.38 -21.43 4.05
CA MET A 58 -15.92 -21.32 4.05
C MET A 58 -15.21 -22.68 4.15
N GLY A 59 -15.90 -23.74 4.61
CA GLY A 59 -15.38 -25.10 4.67
C GLY A 59 -15.51 -25.91 3.37
N ARG A 60 -16.02 -25.31 2.29
CA ARG A 60 -16.26 -25.99 1.01
C ARG A 60 -14.98 -26.06 0.17
N ASP A 61 -14.82 -27.16 -0.57
CA ASP A 61 -13.75 -27.42 -1.53
C ASP A 61 -14.14 -27.06 -2.98
N TYR A 62 -15.20 -26.26 -3.13
CA TYR A 62 -15.72 -25.80 -4.41
C TYR A 62 -16.11 -24.33 -4.39
N MET A 63 -15.97 -23.67 -5.54
CA MET A 63 -16.33 -22.27 -5.75
C MET A 63 -16.53 -22.03 -7.25
N PRO A 64 -17.63 -21.43 -7.73
CA PRO A 64 -18.77 -20.90 -6.97
C PRO A 64 -19.66 -22.01 -6.38
N ASP A 65 -20.74 -21.66 -5.67
CA ASP A 65 -21.63 -22.63 -5.02
C ASP A 65 -22.31 -23.59 -6.01
N GLU A 66 -22.59 -23.11 -7.21
CA GLU A 66 -23.23 -23.89 -8.28
C GLU A 66 -22.31 -24.98 -8.83
N ALA A 67 -21.01 -24.92 -8.52
CA ALA A 67 -20.09 -25.99 -8.86
C ALA A 67 -20.52 -27.35 -8.27
N ASN A 68 -21.32 -27.38 -7.19
CA ASN A 68 -21.83 -28.62 -6.59
C ASN A 68 -23.36 -28.85 -6.79
N ASP A 69 -24.03 -28.13 -7.70
CA ASP A 69 -25.44 -28.36 -7.98
C ASP A 69 -25.67 -29.66 -8.79
N SER A 70 -26.80 -30.32 -8.54
CA SER A 70 -27.38 -31.43 -9.30
C SER A 70 -27.48 -31.17 -10.82
N ASN A 71 -27.46 -29.90 -11.22
CA ASN A 71 -27.59 -29.46 -12.59
C ASN A 71 -26.27 -29.36 -13.37
N THR A 72 -25.13 -29.67 -12.77
CA THR A 72 -23.83 -29.36 -13.41
C THR A 72 -23.03 -30.58 -13.88
N THR A 73 -23.49 -31.79 -13.56
CA THR A 73 -22.89 -33.04 -14.03
C THR A 73 -23.78 -33.88 -14.93
N LYS A 74 -23.15 -34.73 -15.73
CA LYS A 74 -23.77 -35.71 -16.62
C LYS A 74 -24.22 -36.94 -15.83
N SER A 75 -25.45 -37.36 -16.06
CA SER A 75 -26.03 -38.59 -15.54
C SER A 75 -26.73 -39.38 -16.65
N CYS A 76 -26.92 -40.69 -16.43
CA CYS A 76 -27.54 -41.58 -17.41
C CYS A 76 -28.72 -42.33 -16.79
N GLY A 77 -29.89 -42.20 -17.41
CA GLY A 77 -31.05 -43.04 -17.18
C GLY A 77 -31.00 -44.34 -18.00
N SER A 78 -32.12 -45.06 -18.05
CA SER A 78 -32.22 -46.33 -18.79
C SER A 78 -32.18 -46.19 -20.31
N SER A 79 -32.56 -45.03 -20.86
CA SER A 79 -32.70 -44.80 -22.30
C SER A 79 -31.93 -43.59 -22.84
N SER A 80 -31.39 -42.72 -21.96
CA SER A 80 -30.71 -41.49 -22.36
C SER A 80 -29.69 -41.05 -21.32
N CYS A 81 -28.72 -40.24 -21.78
CA CYS A 81 -27.70 -39.62 -20.94
C CYS A 81 -27.76 -38.12 -21.10
N ASN A 82 -28.04 -37.42 -20.03
CA ASN A 82 -28.17 -35.98 -20.05
C ASN A 82 -27.00 -35.40 -19.27
N VAL A 83 -26.36 -34.37 -19.84
CA VAL A 83 -25.80 -33.34 -18.98
C VAL A 83 -26.98 -32.86 -18.15
N VAL A 84 -26.87 -32.87 -16.82
CA VAL A 84 -27.89 -32.53 -15.82
C VAL A 84 -28.70 -33.71 -15.26
N GLY A 85 -28.45 -34.07 -13.98
CA GLY A 85 -29.29 -35.00 -13.20
C GLY A 85 -28.56 -35.98 -12.26
N GLY A 86 -27.56 -35.54 -11.48
CA GLY A 86 -26.88 -36.39 -10.49
C GLY A 86 -26.19 -35.57 -9.41
N THR A 87 -25.93 -36.14 -8.23
CA THR A 87 -25.07 -35.49 -7.22
C THR A 87 -23.70 -35.25 -7.82
N ASN A 88 -23.24 -34.00 -7.77
CA ASN A 88 -21.87 -33.70 -8.17
C ASN A 88 -20.94 -34.33 -7.14
N ALA A 89 -19.91 -35.02 -7.63
CA ALA A 89 -19.06 -35.86 -6.79
C ALA A 89 -17.59 -35.62 -7.15
N PRO A 90 -16.69 -35.56 -6.16
CA PRO A 90 -15.26 -35.54 -6.38
C PRO A 90 -14.82 -36.59 -7.41
N GLY A 91 -13.92 -36.22 -8.32
CA GLY A 91 -13.42 -37.09 -9.38
C GLY A 91 -14.23 -37.05 -10.69
N ARG A 92 -15.26 -36.19 -10.80
CA ARG A 92 -16.01 -35.95 -12.04
C ARG A 92 -15.57 -34.65 -12.73
N PRO A 93 -15.46 -34.61 -14.08
CA PRO A 93 -15.52 -33.35 -14.80
C PRO A 93 -16.97 -32.81 -14.76
N PRO A 94 -17.20 -31.48 -14.61
CA PRO A 94 -16.21 -30.40 -14.56
C PRO A 94 -15.67 -30.03 -13.17
N TYR A 95 -16.05 -30.73 -12.10
CA TYR A 95 -15.71 -30.37 -10.71
C TYR A 95 -14.19 -30.26 -10.45
N TYR A 96 -13.38 -31.05 -11.15
CA TYR A 96 -11.90 -31.04 -11.09
C TYR A 96 -11.24 -30.13 -12.15
N ALA A 97 -11.95 -29.09 -12.61
CA ALA A 97 -11.42 -28.09 -13.53
C ALA A 97 -11.47 -26.68 -12.94
N ALA A 98 -10.33 -25.98 -12.92
CA ALA A 98 -10.21 -24.64 -12.34
C ALA A 98 -11.08 -23.58 -13.05
N GLN A 99 -11.43 -23.79 -14.32
CA GLN A 99 -12.31 -22.89 -15.08
C GLN A 99 -13.78 -22.99 -14.66
N PHE A 100 -14.15 -24.04 -13.91
CA PHE A 100 -15.51 -24.29 -13.42
C PHE A 100 -15.57 -24.27 -11.89
N ASN A 101 -14.68 -25.01 -11.23
CA ASN A 101 -14.43 -24.92 -9.80
C ASN A 101 -13.15 -24.11 -9.55
N THR A 102 -13.28 -22.82 -9.30
CA THR A 102 -12.16 -21.86 -9.27
C THR A 102 -11.23 -22.00 -8.08
N ILE A 103 -11.60 -22.79 -7.06
CA ILE A 103 -10.70 -23.16 -5.96
C ILE A 103 -9.95 -24.48 -6.21
N TYR A 104 -10.36 -25.26 -7.22
CA TYR A 104 -9.64 -26.47 -7.60
C TYR A 104 -8.23 -26.14 -8.11
N TYR A 105 -7.36 -27.15 -8.15
CA TYR A 105 -6.00 -27.02 -8.62
C TYR A 105 -5.96 -26.39 -10.02
N ASN A 106 -5.37 -25.20 -10.11
CA ASN A 106 -5.07 -24.52 -11.35
C ASN A 106 -3.58 -24.68 -11.65
N PRO A 107 -3.20 -25.46 -12.66
CA PRO A 107 -1.81 -25.68 -13.00
C PRO A 107 -1.03 -24.40 -13.36
N GLN A 108 -1.72 -23.33 -13.76
CA GLN A 108 -1.12 -22.06 -14.15
C GLN A 108 -0.64 -21.23 -12.95
N LEU A 109 -1.05 -21.59 -11.72
CA LEU A 109 -0.76 -20.84 -10.50
C LEU A 109 0.27 -21.53 -9.62
N THR A 110 1.18 -20.74 -9.02
CA THR A 110 2.08 -21.20 -7.98
C THR A 110 1.38 -21.15 -6.62
N TYR A 111 1.25 -22.30 -5.96
CA TYR A 111 0.69 -22.41 -4.62
C TYR A 111 1.81 -22.38 -3.58
N THR A 112 2.11 -21.18 -3.09
CA THR A 112 3.13 -21.01 -2.03
C THR A 112 2.56 -21.41 -0.66
N PRO A 113 3.29 -22.15 0.18
CA PRO A 113 2.84 -22.52 1.53
C PRO A 113 2.36 -21.34 2.39
N GLY A 114 1.60 -21.59 3.46
CA GLY A 114 1.31 -20.54 4.46
C GLY A 114 2.58 -19.96 5.09
N VAL A 115 2.44 -18.85 5.83
CA VAL A 115 3.54 -18.25 6.60
C VAL A 115 3.14 -18.09 8.06
N ASP A 116 4.13 -18.08 8.96
CA ASP A 116 3.93 -17.72 10.35
C ASP A 116 3.91 -16.19 10.57
N ALA A 117 3.82 -15.76 11.83
CA ALA A 117 3.81 -14.35 12.23
C ALA A 117 5.10 -13.58 11.86
N LEU A 118 6.21 -14.28 11.62
CA LEU A 118 7.48 -13.70 11.19
C LEU A 118 7.60 -13.67 9.66
N GLY A 119 6.58 -14.14 8.93
CA GLY A 119 6.62 -14.30 7.49
C GLY A 119 7.44 -15.50 7.03
N VAL A 120 7.85 -16.38 7.95
CA VAL A 120 8.59 -17.59 7.63
C VAL A 120 7.61 -18.62 7.07
N SER A 121 8.01 -19.28 5.98
CA SER A 121 7.21 -20.33 5.35
C SER A 121 6.94 -21.48 6.32
N LEU A 122 5.68 -21.95 6.36
CA LEU A 122 5.28 -23.17 7.08
C LEU A 122 5.81 -24.46 6.42
N GLY A 123 6.51 -24.33 5.30
CA GLY A 123 7.13 -25.45 4.58
C GLY A 123 6.22 -26.07 3.53
N ASN A 124 6.86 -26.66 2.52
CA ASN A 124 6.17 -27.40 1.46
C ASN A 124 5.44 -28.61 2.06
N ALA A 125 4.26 -28.91 1.52
CA ALA A 125 3.51 -30.09 1.90
C ALA A 125 4.23 -31.36 1.43
N THR A 126 4.34 -32.37 2.28
CA THR A 126 4.90 -33.68 1.91
C THR A 126 3.90 -34.45 1.04
N PRO A 127 4.16 -34.76 -0.24
CA PRO A 127 3.14 -35.35 -1.12
C PRO A 127 2.55 -36.69 -0.63
N THR A 128 3.34 -37.50 0.08
CA THR A 128 2.89 -38.80 0.64
C THR A 128 2.16 -38.67 1.99
N ALA A 129 2.16 -37.49 2.58
CA ALA A 129 1.55 -37.22 3.89
C ALA A 129 1.15 -35.74 4.00
N ALA A 130 0.43 -35.23 3.02
CA ALA A 130 0.04 -33.83 2.96
C ALA A 130 -1.01 -33.56 4.04
N LEU A 131 -0.82 -32.52 4.86
CA LEU A 131 -1.74 -32.21 5.95
C LEU A 131 -3.07 -31.68 5.39
N ASP A 132 -4.18 -32.10 5.99
CA ASP A 132 -5.51 -31.57 5.66
C ASP A 132 -5.65 -30.13 6.17
N ASN A 133 -5.00 -29.75 7.25
CA ASN A 133 -5.00 -28.38 7.73
C ASN A 133 -3.66 -28.06 8.39
N PRO A 134 -2.71 -27.47 7.65
CA PRO A 134 -1.38 -27.13 8.16
C PRO A 134 -1.42 -26.02 9.22
N TYR A 135 -2.57 -25.36 9.42
CA TYR A 135 -2.77 -24.30 10.41
C TYR A 135 -3.33 -24.81 11.74
N ALA A 136 -3.79 -26.07 11.80
CA ALA A 136 -4.32 -26.67 13.01
C ALA A 136 -3.20 -27.23 13.90
N THR A 137 -3.43 -27.24 15.22
CA THR A 137 -2.50 -27.85 16.19
C THR A 137 -2.35 -29.36 16.00
N THR A 138 -3.40 -30.01 15.51
CA THR A 138 -3.41 -31.41 15.08
C THR A 138 -4.15 -31.52 13.76
N SER A 139 -3.62 -32.32 12.83
CA SER A 139 -4.24 -32.52 11.52
C SER A 139 -3.98 -33.93 10.99
N THR A 140 -4.97 -34.47 10.29
CA THR A 140 -4.84 -35.71 9.51
C THR A 140 -3.99 -35.46 8.27
N THR A 141 -3.42 -36.54 7.72
CA THR A 141 -2.62 -36.49 6.50
C THR A 141 -3.24 -37.34 5.41
N LYS A 142 -2.98 -36.95 4.16
CA LYS A 142 -3.39 -37.68 2.96
C LYS A 142 -2.19 -37.92 2.05
N ASP A 143 -2.07 -39.15 1.53
CA ASP A 143 -1.15 -39.46 0.45
C ASP A 143 -1.76 -39.03 -0.88
N VAL A 144 -1.43 -37.82 -1.35
CA VAL A 144 -1.97 -37.28 -2.61
C VAL A 144 -1.40 -37.97 -3.84
N THR A 145 -0.40 -38.85 -3.69
CA THR A 145 0.22 -39.58 -4.81
C THR A 145 -0.58 -40.80 -5.27
N THR A 146 -1.43 -41.36 -4.41
CA THR A 146 -2.17 -42.61 -4.69
C THR A 146 -3.64 -42.62 -4.26
N THR A 147 -4.07 -41.69 -3.40
CA THR A 147 -5.42 -41.68 -2.80
C THR A 147 -6.35 -40.62 -3.36
N TRP A 148 -6.06 -40.12 -4.56
CA TRP A 148 -6.90 -39.10 -5.20
C TRP A 148 -8.16 -39.74 -5.82
N PRO A 149 -9.38 -39.27 -5.51
CA PRO A 149 -10.58 -39.94 -5.97
C PRO A 149 -10.86 -39.63 -7.45
N GLU A 150 -11.11 -40.68 -8.22
CA GLU A 150 -11.58 -40.64 -9.59
C GLU A 150 -12.97 -41.29 -9.67
N THR A 151 -13.90 -40.69 -10.41
CA THR A 151 -15.14 -41.38 -10.78
C THR A 151 -14.92 -42.23 -12.02
N VAL A 152 -15.25 -43.52 -11.90
CA VAL A 152 -15.26 -44.49 -12.99
C VAL A 152 -16.70 -44.92 -13.28
N TRP A 153 -17.03 -45.11 -14.56
CA TRP A 153 -18.37 -45.47 -15.01
C TRP A 153 -18.43 -46.91 -15.52
N CYS A 154 -19.17 -47.76 -14.82
CA CYS A 154 -19.27 -49.18 -15.10
C CYS A 154 -20.63 -49.57 -15.68
N ASP A 155 -20.67 -50.74 -16.30
CA ASP A 155 -21.90 -51.36 -16.79
C ASP A 155 -22.80 -51.88 -15.66
N THR A 156 -22.22 -52.25 -14.53
CA THR A 156 -22.90 -52.73 -13.31
C THR A 156 -22.32 -52.07 -12.04
N SER A 157 -23.08 -52.10 -10.94
CA SER A 157 -22.71 -51.45 -9.67
C SER A 157 -21.82 -52.31 -8.76
N THR A 158 -21.54 -53.56 -9.11
CA THR A 158 -20.89 -54.55 -8.23
C THR A 158 -19.51 -54.98 -8.74
N ARG A 159 -18.71 -54.05 -9.25
CA ARG A 159 -17.39 -54.34 -9.83
C ARG A 159 -16.29 -54.39 -8.76
N SER A 160 -15.40 -55.38 -8.85
CA SER A 160 -14.21 -55.48 -8.00
C SER A 160 -13.12 -54.49 -8.41
N GLY A 161 -12.13 -54.23 -7.54
CA GLY A 161 -11.09 -53.23 -7.79
C GLY A 161 -10.31 -53.42 -9.09
N ALA A 162 -9.96 -54.66 -9.46
CA ALA A 162 -9.27 -54.95 -10.72
C ALA A 162 -10.17 -54.72 -11.95
N GLU A 163 -11.48 -54.94 -11.81
CA GLU A 163 -12.45 -54.71 -12.88
C GLU A 163 -12.74 -53.23 -13.12
N LEU A 164 -12.48 -52.35 -12.14
CA LEU A 164 -12.58 -50.90 -12.33
C LEU A 164 -11.53 -50.36 -13.32
N LEU A 165 -10.45 -51.11 -13.55
CA LEU A 165 -9.38 -50.77 -14.50
C LEU A 165 -9.57 -51.42 -15.88
N ASP A 166 -10.58 -52.29 -16.05
CA ASP A 166 -10.85 -52.98 -17.30
C ASP A 166 -11.75 -52.13 -18.21
N PRO A 167 -11.24 -51.59 -19.35
CA PRO A 167 -12.01 -50.72 -20.23
C PRO A 167 -13.20 -51.41 -20.90
N ALA A 168 -13.31 -52.74 -20.85
CA ALA A 168 -14.49 -53.46 -21.33
C ALA A 168 -15.65 -53.44 -20.31
N LYS A 169 -15.35 -53.25 -19.02
CA LYS A 169 -16.32 -53.31 -17.90
C LYS A 169 -16.61 -51.94 -17.29
N CYS A 170 -15.59 -51.10 -17.22
CA CYS A 170 -15.61 -49.79 -16.60
C CYS A 170 -14.85 -48.79 -17.46
N LYS A 171 -15.25 -47.53 -17.41
CA LYS A 171 -14.74 -46.46 -18.26
C LYS A 171 -14.32 -45.27 -17.43
N ARG A 172 -13.07 -44.86 -17.61
CA ARG A 172 -12.41 -43.75 -16.93
C ARG A 172 -12.55 -42.46 -17.75
N ASN A 173 -12.82 -41.36 -17.07
CA ASN A 173 -13.01 -40.06 -17.72
C ASN A 173 -11.69 -39.57 -18.35
N GLY A 174 -11.72 -39.29 -19.66
CA GLY A 174 -10.58 -38.77 -20.42
C GLY A 174 -9.48 -39.78 -20.78
N ILE A 175 -9.50 -41.00 -20.21
CA ILE A 175 -8.51 -42.06 -20.49
C ILE A 175 -9.06 -43.03 -21.54
N ASP A 176 -10.28 -43.53 -21.34
CA ASP A 176 -10.88 -44.51 -22.25
C ASP A 176 -11.67 -43.87 -23.41
N THR A 177 -11.32 -42.62 -23.75
CA THR A 177 -11.94 -41.83 -24.82
C THR A 177 -11.03 -41.74 -26.06
N PRO A 178 -11.58 -41.79 -27.30
CA PRO A 178 -10.75 -41.97 -28.51
C PRO A 178 -9.77 -40.85 -28.87
N THR A 179 -9.91 -39.64 -28.33
CA THR A 179 -9.25 -38.41 -28.84
C THR A 179 -8.52 -37.56 -27.79
N ASN A 180 -8.35 -38.03 -26.54
CA ASN A 180 -7.82 -37.27 -25.37
C ASN A 180 -8.54 -35.95 -25.01
N THR A 181 -9.39 -35.43 -25.89
CA THR A 181 -10.21 -34.23 -25.73
C THR A 181 -11.64 -34.55 -26.12
N TRP A 182 -12.62 -34.10 -25.32
CA TRP A 182 -14.04 -34.36 -25.57
C TRP A 182 -14.92 -33.15 -25.22
N VAL A 183 -16.15 -33.18 -25.70
CA VAL A 183 -17.19 -32.21 -25.32
C VAL A 183 -18.12 -32.84 -24.29
N TYR A 184 -18.43 -32.08 -23.23
CA TYR A 184 -19.42 -32.48 -22.23
C TYR A 184 -20.84 -32.26 -22.76
N ASN A 185 -21.42 -33.27 -23.40
CA ASN A 185 -22.72 -33.21 -24.07
C ASN A 185 -23.64 -34.40 -23.72
N ASN A 186 -24.88 -34.37 -24.25
CA ASN A 186 -25.92 -35.38 -24.01
C ASN A 186 -25.87 -36.59 -24.95
N THR A 187 -24.75 -36.82 -25.65
CA THR A 187 -24.68 -37.94 -26.60
C THR A 187 -24.40 -39.27 -25.89
N SER A 188 -25.03 -40.34 -26.40
CA SER A 188 -24.82 -41.74 -25.97
C SER A 188 -23.58 -42.38 -26.62
N THR A 189 -22.90 -41.65 -27.51
CA THR A 189 -21.80 -42.13 -28.35
C THR A 189 -20.41 -41.81 -27.78
N PRO A 190 -19.34 -42.52 -28.20
CA PRO A 190 -17.99 -42.44 -27.60
C PRO A 190 -17.26 -41.08 -27.70
N ALA A 191 -17.78 -40.11 -28.46
CA ALA A 191 -17.14 -38.81 -28.70
C ALA A 191 -17.44 -37.74 -27.62
N GLY A 192 -18.19 -38.07 -26.57
CA GLY A 192 -18.46 -37.21 -25.42
C GLY A 192 -18.27 -38.01 -24.13
N GLY A 193 -17.57 -37.44 -23.14
CA GLY A 193 -17.16 -38.12 -21.91
C GLY A 193 -18.25 -38.93 -21.19
N PHE A 194 -17.82 -39.88 -20.37
CA PHE A 194 -18.70 -40.81 -19.64
C PHE A 194 -19.52 -40.07 -18.56
N PRO A 195 -20.76 -40.51 -18.26
CA PRO A 195 -21.37 -41.80 -18.59
C PRO A 195 -22.06 -41.90 -19.96
N ASN A 196 -22.33 -43.14 -20.41
CA ASN A 196 -23.24 -43.45 -21.53
C ASN A 196 -24.27 -44.54 -21.12
N THR A 197 -25.19 -44.94 -22.00
CA THR A 197 -26.26 -45.90 -21.65
C THR A 197 -25.72 -47.29 -21.26
N GLY A 198 -24.58 -47.69 -21.80
CA GLY A 198 -23.87 -48.93 -21.48
C GLY A 198 -23.03 -48.85 -20.20
N PHE A 199 -22.49 -47.68 -19.87
CA PHE A 199 -21.62 -47.42 -18.71
C PHE A 199 -22.20 -46.28 -17.86
N ARG A 200 -23.13 -46.62 -16.96
CA ARG A 200 -23.95 -45.67 -16.19
C ARG A 200 -23.82 -45.78 -14.67
N GLN A 201 -23.17 -46.84 -14.18
CA GLN A 201 -22.99 -47.06 -12.74
C GLN A 201 -21.71 -46.38 -12.28
N ALA A 202 -21.81 -45.33 -11.48
CA ALA A 202 -20.64 -44.62 -10.96
C ALA A 202 -20.06 -45.36 -9.75
N THR A 203 -18.74 -45.56 -9.75
CA THR A 203 -17.96 -46.05 -8.61
C THR A 203 -16.71 -45.20 -8.46
N THR A 204 -16.22 -45.05 -7.23
CA THR A 204 -15.00 -44.29 -6.93
C THR A 204 -13.79 -45.22 -6.96
N LEU A 205 -12.71 -44.77 -7.62
CA LEU A 205 -11.40 -45.39 -7.64
C LEU A 205 -10.39 -44.43 -7.04
N SER A 206 -9.52 -44.91 -6.15
CA SER A 206 -8.35 -44.13 -5.69
C SER A 206 -7.22 -44.25 -6.70
N THR A 207 -6.65 -43.12 -7.11
CA THR A 207 -5.64 -43.04 -8.17
C THR A 207 -4.64 -41.91 -7.91
N ASN A 208 -3.73 -41.69 -8.86
CA ASN A 208 -2.80 -40.57 -8.88
C ASN A 208 -3.52 -39.21 -9.01
N PRO A 209 -2.87 -38.12 -8.60
CA PRO A 209 -3.47 -36.80 -8.72
C PRO A 209 -3.69 -36.45 -10.19
N HIS A 210 -4.80 -35.78 -10.48
CA HIS A 210 -5.19 -35.40 -11.83
C HIS A 210 -6.12 -34.19 -11.80
N TYR A 211 -6.19 -33.49 -12.92
CA TYR A 211 -7.09 -32.35 -13.12
C TYR A 211 -7.64 -32.36 -14.55
N PHE A 212 -8.67 -31.56 -14.77
CA PHE A 212 -9.23 -31.32 -16.09
C PHE A 212 -9.05 -29.86 -16.48
N ASP A 213 -8.76 -29.62 -17.74
CA ASP A 213 -8.78 -28.28 -18.34
C ASP A 213 -10.01 -28.13 -19.22
N ILE A 214 -10.67 -26.98 -19.11
CA ILE A 214 -11.78 -26.60 -20.00
C ILE A 214 -11.29 -25.48 -20.91
N THR A 215 -10.95 -25.84 -22.15
CA THR A 215 -10.50 -24.90 -23.16
C THR A 215 -11.68 -24.34 -23.97
N PRO A 216 -11.67 -23.05 -24.34
CA PRO A 216 -12.76 -22.45 -25.11
C PRO A 216 -13.01 -23.17 -26.43
N ARG A 217 -14.27 -23.48 -26.72
CA ARG A 217 -14.73 -23.86 -28.07
C ARG A 217 -15.60 -22.78 -28.74
N GLU A 218 -15.81 -21.69 -28.01
CA GLU A 218 -16.59 -20.53 -28.41
C GLU A 218 -15.83 -19.26 -28.00
N TYR A 219 -15.91 -18.24 -28.84
CA TYR A 219 -15.46 -16.88 -28.52
C TYR A 219 -16.64 -15.92 -28.65
N CYS A 220 -16.73 -14.96 -27.75
CA CYS A 220 -17.84 -14.02 -27.59
C CYS A 220 -17.39 -12.58 -27.83
N THR A 221 -18.37 -11.69 -28.06
CA THR A 221 -18.12 -10.27 -28.32
C THR A 221 -17.63 -9.49 -27.11
N ASP A 222 -18.04 -9.91 -25.91
CA ASP A 222 -17.78 -9.23 -24.65
C ASP A 222 -17.88 -10.22 -23.46
N ALA A 223 -17.59 -9.73 -22.25
CA ALA A 223 -17.56 -10.51 -21.01
C ALA A 223 -18.93 -11.00 -20.51
N THR A 224 -20.05 -10.57 -21.11
CA THR A 224 -21.38 -11.11 -20.80
C THR A 224 -21.58 -12.52 -21.38
N LEU A 225 -20.74 -12.91 -22.34
CA LEU A 225 -20.77 -14.19 -23.04
C LEU A 225 -22.16 -14.54 -23.61
N VAL A 226 -22.89 -13.54 -24.12
CA VAL A 226 -24.22 -13.75 -24.72
C VAL A 226 -24.14 -14.03 -26.22
N THR A 227 -23.41 -13.18 -26.94
CA THR A 227 -23.26 -13.25 -28.39
C THR A 227 -21.92 -13.89 -28.74
N CYS A 228 -21.94 -15.11 -29.27
CA CYS A 228 -20.73 -15.91 -29.49
C CYS A 228 -20.69 -16.59 -30.85
N ALA A 229 -19.51 -17.04 -31.26
CA ALA A 229 -19.24 -17.83 -32.45
C ALA A 229 -18.46 -19.10 -32.07
N LEU A 230 -18.71 -20.22 -32.78
CA LEU A 230 -17.92 -21.44 -32.64
C LEU A 230 -16.56 -21.24 -33.28
N SER A 231 -15.51 -21.19 -32.46
CA SER A 231 -14.13 -21.04 -32.90
C SER A 231 -13.18 -21.55 -31.82
N ALA A 232 -12.05 -22.11 -32.23
CA ALA A 232 -10.96 -22.49 -31.33
C ALA A 232 -10.01 -21.31 -31.03
N THR A 233 -10.14 -20.19 -31.74
CA THR A 233 -9.30 -19.00 -31.60
C THR A 233 -10.12 -17.69 -31.76
N PRO A 234 -9.62 -16.54 -31.27
CA PRO A 234 -10.28 -15.24 -31.49
C PRO A 234 -10.49 -14.92 -32.97
N THR A 235 -11.66 -14.40 -33.34
CA THR A 235 -11.97 -14.02 -34.73
C THR A 235 -12.83 -12.76 -34.82
N GLY A 236 -12.40 -11.75 -35.59
CA GLY A 236 -13.15 -10.50 -35.77
C GLY A 236 -13.50 -9.84 -34.43
N SER A 237 -14.79 -9.55 -34.21
CA SER A 237 -15.30 -9.01 -32.94
C SER A 237 -15.44 -10.03 -31.82
N PHE A 238 -15.28 -11.34 -32.08
CA PHE A 238 -15.37 -12.41 -31.10
C PHE A 238 -13.98 -12.69 -30.48
N VAL A 239 -13.62 -11.89 -29.48
CA VAL A 239 -12.28 -11.92 -28.86
C VAL A 239 -12.28 -12.48 -27.44
N VAL A 240 -13.44 -12.60 -26.80
CA VAL A 240 -13.53 -13.04 -25.41
C VAL A 240 -13.71 -14.57 -25.35
N PRO A 241 -12.77 -15.33 -24.76
CA PRO A 241 -12.89 -16.79 -24.67
C PRO A 241 -14.04 -17.22 -23.75
N ALA A 242 -14.77 -18.27 -24.15
CA ALA A 242 -15.86 -18.84 -23.36
C ALA A 242 -15.59 -20.31 -22.95
N PRO A 243 -14.76 -20.56 -21.92
CA PRO A 243 -14.55 -21.91 -21.40
C PRO A 243 -15.80 -22.44 -20.67
N VAL A 244 -16.54 -21.57 -19.98
CA VAL A 244 -17.79 -21.90 -19.28
C VAL A 244 -18.81 -20.79 -19.52
N ARG A 245 -20.04 -21.19 -19.85
CA ARG A 245 -21.23 -20.32 -19.97
C ARG A 245 -22.42 -21.01 -19.33
N TRP A 246 -23.41 -20.26 -18.86
CA TRP A 246 -24.61 -20.80 -18.23
C TRP A 246 -25.83 -20.56 -19.11
N CYS A 247 -26.59 -21.62 -19.40
CA CYS A 247 -27.71 -21.60 -20.33
C CYS A 247 -29.06 -21.77 -19.64
N THR A 248 -30.12 -21.30 -20.30
CA THR A 248 -31.51 -21.39 -19.83
C THR A 248 -32.12 -22.78 -19.90
N THR A 249 -31.63 -23.62 -20.83
CA THR A 249 -32.15 -24.98 -21.04
C THR A 249 -31.02 -25.98 -21.13
N GLN A 250 -31.30 -27.22 -20.72
CA GLN A 250 -30.38 -28.35 -20.83
C GLN A 250 -29.97 -28.61 -22.28
N ALA A 251 -30.90 -28.45 -23.23
CA ALA A 251 -30.63 -28.62 -24.65
C ALA A 251 -29.59 -27.59 -25.17
N ASN A 252 -29.69 -26.33 -24.73
CA ASN A 252 -28.72 -25.29 -25.06
C ASN A 252 -27.34 -25.61 -24.46
N ALA A 253 -27.28 -26.07 -23.21
CA ALA A 253 -26.02 -26.43 -22.56
C ALA A 253 -25.32 -27.61 -23.27
N ALA A 254 -26.08 -28.65 -23.61
CA ALA A 254 -25.57 -29.88 -24.19
C ALA A 254 -25.31 -29.81 -25.72
N SER A 255 -25.80 -28.79 -26.41
CA SER A 255 -25.66 -28.67 -27.87
C SER A 255 -24.19 -28.63 -28.31
N THR A 256 -23.84 -29.35 -29.37
CA THR A 256 -22.54 -29.22 -30.06
C THR A 256 -22.53 -28.14 -31.13
N SER A 257 -23.72 -27.66 -31.52
CA SER A 257 -23.90 -26.55 -32.47
C SER A 257 -23.85 -25.20 -31.75
N LEU A 258 -23.78 -24.11 -32.53
CA LEU A 258 -23.71 -22.75 -32.00
C LEU A 258 -24.94 -22.42 -31.15
N VAL A 259 -24.69 -21.94 -29.93
CA VAL A 259 -25.73 -21.40 -29.05
C VAL A 259 -25.42 -19.95 -28.72
N THR A 260 -26.14 -19.05 -29.39
CA THR A 260 -26.01 -17.60 -29.25
C THR A 260 -27.38 -16.95 -29.05
N GLY A 261 -27.41 -15.82 -28.32
CA GLY A 261 -28.61 -15.01 -28.09
C GLY A 261 -28.36 -13.54 -28.38
N THR A 262 -29.26 -12.68 -27.90
CA THR A 262 -29.13 -11.21 -27.90
C THR A 262 -29.19 -10.69 -26.47
N THR A 263 -28.68 -9.51 -26.18
CA THR A 263 -28.64 -8.93 -24.81
C THR A 263 -30.00 -8.89 -24.10
N GLY A 264 -31.12 -8.74 -24.83
CA GLY A 264 -32.49 -8.79 -24.26
C GLY A 264 -33.14 -10.18 -24.24
N ASN A 265 -32.51 -11.19 -24.85
CA ASN A 265 -32.96 -12.58 -24.83
C ASN A 265 -31.75 -13.54 -24.92
N PRO A 266 -30.93 -13.62 -23.86
CA PRO A 266 -29.77 -14.50 -23.85
C PRO A 266 -30.20 -15.97 -23.85
N LYS A 267 -29.49 -16.81 -24.63
CA LYS A 267 -29.64 -18.28 -24.52
C LYS A 267 -28.68 -18.87 -23.49
N CYS A 268 -27.48 -18.29 -23.44
CA CYS A 268 -26.46 -18.54 -22.43
C CYS A 268 -25.72 -17.24 -22.11
N GLN A 269 -25.11 -17.14 -20.94
CA GLN A 269 -24.40 -15.96 -20.46
C GLN A 269 -23.24 -16.36 -19.53
N SER A 270 -22.45 -15.39 -19.07
CA SER A 270 -21.32 -15.63 -18.14
C SER A 270 -21.75 -15.95 -16.72
N LYS A 271 -22.86 -15.38 -16.26
CA LYS A 271 -23.34 -15.51 -14.88
C LYS A 271 -24.35 -16.63 -14.69
N VAL A 272 -24.23 -17.32 -13.59
CA VAL A 272 -25.19 -18.32 -13.13
C VAL A 272 -26.30 -17.66 -12.32
N ASN A 273 -27.54 -18.12 -12.49
CA ASN A 273 -28.67 -17.77 -11.63
C ASN A 273 -29.81 -18.82 -11.76
N THR A 274 -30.96 -18.56 -11.15
CA THR A 274 -32.13 -19.47 -11.19
C THR A 274 -32.63 -19.80 -12.60
N THR A 275 -32.43 -18.90 -13.56
CA THR A 275 -32.80 -19.07 -14.98
C THR A 275 -31.66 -19.70 -15.78
N TYR A 276 -30.44 -19.19 -15.65
CA TYR A 276 -29.24 -19.66 -16.35
C TYR A 276 -28.42 -20.55 -15.42
N ARG A 277 -28.80 -21.83 -15.31
CA ARG A 277 -28.19 -22.79 -14.36
C ARG A 277 -27.54 -24.01 -15.01
N TYR A 278 -27.60 -24.12 -16.33
CA TYR A 278 -27.06 -25.28 -17.04
C TYR A 278 -25.72 -24.94 -17.68
N PRO A 279 -24.60 -25.55 -17.24
CA PRO A 279 -23.29 -25.18 -17.73
C PRO A 279 -23.04 -25.74 -19.13
N ARG A 280 -22.75 -24.84 -20.06
CA ARG A 280 -22.17 -25.12 -21.37
C ARG A 280 -20.66 -25.02 -21.25
N LEU A 281 -20.01 -26.17 -21.36
CA LEU A 281 -18.57 -26.29 -21.22
C LEU A 281 -17.88 -26.28 -22.58
N GLY A 282 -16.64 -25.82 -22.58
CA GLY A 282 -15.69 -25.95 -23.68
C GLY A 282 -15.21 -27.39 -23.89
N ASN A 283 -14.06 -27.51 -24.54
CA ASN A 283 -13.39 -28.80 -24.74
C ASN A 283 -12.67 -29.20 -23.45
N ILE A 284 -12.95 -30.41 -22.96
CA ILE A 284 -12.36 -30.95 -21.74
C ILE A 284 -11.20 -31.87 -22.10
N THR A 285 -10.08 -31.70 -21.40
CA THR A 285 -8.90 -32.57 -21.48
C THR A 285 -8.50 -32.97 -20.06
N ARG A 286 -8.08 -34.22 -19.87
CA ARG A 286 -7.54 -34.72 -18.59
C ARG A 286 -6.02 -34.67 -18.62
N THR A 287 -5.43 -34.27 -17.49
CA THR A 287 -4.00 -34.41 -17.26
C THR A 287 -3.75 -35.15 -15.96
N ASP A 288 -3.02 -36.26 -16.05
CA ASP A 288 -2.57 -37.05 -14.90
C ASP A 288 -1.19 -36.56 -14.44
N ILE A 289 -1.04 -36.30 -13.14
CA ILE A 289 0.23 -35.95 -12.53
C ILE A 289 0.92 -37.25 -12.09
N VAL A 290 1.75 -37.82 -12.98
CA VAL A 290 2.39 -39.13 -12.81
C VAL A 290 3.88 -39.13 -13.14
N PRO A 291 4.69 -40.03 -12.55
CA PRO A 291 6.12 -40.14 -12.85
C PRO A 291 6.45 -40.44 -14.32
N ALA A 292 5.51 -41.05 -15.05
CA ALA A 292 5.68 -41.36 -16.47
C ALA A 292 5.73 -40.09 -17.36
N THR A 293 5.18 -38.97 -16.88
CA THR A 293 5.22 -37.68 -17.57
C THR A 293 6.38 -36.87 -17.03
N ALA A 294 7.49 -36.81 -17.78
CA ALA A 294 8.71 -36.15 -17.32
C ALA A 294 8.54 -34.63 -17.10
N THR A 295 7.77 -33.96 -17.97
CA THR A 295 7.56 -32.50 -17.93
C THR A 295 6.14 -32.11 -18.30
N TYR A 296 5.67 -31.00 -17.70
CA TYR A 296 4.38 -30.35 -17.92
C TYR A 296 4.64 -28.95 -18.49
N GLY A 297 4.29 -28.76 -19.77
CA GLY A 297 4.44 -27.48 -20.48
C GLY A 297 3.30 -26.49 -20.23
N ASN A 298 3.40 -25.31 -20.84
CA ASN A 298 2.41 -24.22 -20.71
C ASN A 298 2.20 -23.81 -19.25
N ARG A 299 3.29 -23.38 -18.59
CA ARG A 299 3.33 -22.89 -17.20
C ARG A 299 4.04 -21.53 -17.09
N PRO A 300 3.70 -20.53 -17.93
CA PRO A 300 4.45 -19.27 -17.97
C PRO A 300 4.39 -18.47 -16.66
N GLY A 301 3.34 -18.64 -15.86
CA GLY A 301 3.15 -17.94 -14.58
C GLY A 301 3.71 -18.67 -13.35
N ARG A 302 4.37 -19.82 -13.52
CA ARG A 302 4.84 -20.66 -12.40
C ARG A 302 6.26 -20.32 -11.98
N SER A 303 6.39 -19.51 -10.93
CA SER A 303 7.70 -19.06 -10.41
C SER A 303 8.48 -20.16 -9.67
N ASP A 304 7.81 -21.26 -9.31
CA ASP A 304 8.40 -22.42 -8.63
C ASP A 304 9.07 -23.42 -9.58
N CYS A 305 8.93 -23.25 -10.89
CA CYS A 305 9.51 -24.15 -11.89
C CYS A 305 10.85 -23.60 -12.38
N ALA A 306 11.92 -24.38 -12.22
CA ALA A 306 13.28 -23.96 -12.58
C ALA A 306 13.46 -23.67 -14.08
N ALA A 307 12.64 -24.28 -14.94
CA ALA A 307 12.67 -24.14 -16.40
C ALA A 307 11.34 -23.64 -16.99
N ALA A 308 10.66 -22.71 -16.30
CA ALA A 308 9.44 -22.06 -16.80
C ALA A 308 9.58 -21.63 -18.27
N PRO A 309 8.60 -21.89 -19.16
CA PRO A 309 7.21 -22.30 -18.89
C PRO A 309 7.00 -23.83 -18.81
N SER A 310 8.02 -24.61 -18.46
CA SER A 310 7.93 -26.06 -18.25
C SER A 310 8.27 -26.44 -16.80
N CYS A 311 7.48 -27.33 -16.21
CA CYS A 311 7.69 -27.87 -14.87
C CYS A 311 7.96 -29.38 -14.94
N THR A 312 8.85 -29.90 -14.11
CA THR A 312 9.08 -31.33 -13.93
C THR A 312 7.92 -32.00 -13.18
N TYR A 313 7.86 -33.33 -13.22
CA TYR A 313 6.91 -34.09 -12.39
C TYR A 313 7.01 -33.75 -10.89
N ALA A 314 8.22 -33.63 -10.35
CA ALA A 314 8.41 -33.32 -8.94
C ALA A 314 7.87 -31.92 -8.60
N GLU A 315 8.10 -30.92 -9.44
CA GLU A 315 7.60 -29.55 -9.26
C GLU A 315 6.07 -29.49 -9.37
N GLU A 316 5.47 -30.16 -10.36
CA GLU A 316 4.01 -30.19 -10.52
C GLU A 316 3.31 -30.93 -9.36
N LEU A 317 3.86 -32.06 -8.92
CA LEU A 317 3.35 -32.81 -7.77
C LEU A 317 3.49 -32.00 -6.47
N GLN A 318 4.61 -31.31 -6.28
CA GLN A 318 4.83 -30.47 -5.09
C GLN A 318 3.83 -29.30 -5.06
N ASN A 319 3.55 -28.68 -6.19
CA ASN A 319 2.57 -27.61 -6.30
C ASN A 319 1.15 -28.12 -6.03
N PHE A 320 0.80 -29.32 -6.52
CA PHE A 320 -0.47 -29.99 -6.21
C PHE A 320 -0.62 -30.29 -4.72
N ALA A 321 0.44 -30.80 -4.07
CA ALA A 321 0.44 -31.05 -2.64
C ALA A 321 0.30 -29.75 -1.83
N ASN A 322 0.94 -28.66 -2.26
CA ASN A 322 0.80 -27.35 -1.63
C ASN A 322 -0.62 -26.80 -1.81
N TRP A 323 -1.22 -26.90 -3.00
CA TRP A 323 -2.63 -26.57 -3.21
C TRP A 323 -3.53 -27.35 -2.25
N TYR A 324 -3.31 -28.66 -2.15
CA TYR A 324 -4.09 -29.52 -1.25
C TYR A 324 -4.05 -29.01 0.18
N SER A 325 -2.86 -28.82 0.76
CA SER A 325 -2.75 -28.45 2.18
C SER A 325 -3.18 -27.00 2.45
N TYR A 326 -2.92 -26.07 1.54
CA TYR A 326 -3.01 -24.64 1.83
C TYR A 326 -4.17 -23.91 1.13
N TYR A 327 -4.81 -24.49 0.11
CA TYR A 327 -5.72 -23.73 -0.77
C TYR A 327 -7.01 -24.47 -1.17
N ARG A 328 -7.13 -25.78 -0.94
CA ARG A 328 -8.25 -26.58 -1.46
C ARG A 328 -9.63 -26.18 -0.91
N GLU A 329 -9.68 -25.60 0.29
CA GLU A 329 -10.91 -25.11 0.94
C GLU A 329 -10.87 -23.59 1.02
N ARG A 330 -12.04 -22.93 0.96
CA ARG A 330 -12.13 -21.46 0.94
C ARG A 330 -11.46 -20.81 2.16
N LEU A 331 -11.62 -21.41 3.34
CA LEU A 331 -10.96 -20.95 4.56
C LEU A 331 -9.44 -21.15 4.53
N LEU A 332 -8.94 -22.25 3.98
CA LEU A 332 -7.50 -22.49 3.83
C LEU A 332 -6.89 -21.47 2.87
N LEU A 333 -7.57 -21.23 1.73
CA LEU A 333 -7.22 -20.19 0.79
C LEU A 333 -7.14 -18.81 1.48
N MET A 334 -8.17 -18.43 2.25
CA MET A 334 -8.17 -17.17 3.01
C MET A 334 -7.01 -17.09 4.02
N LYS A 335 -6.74 -18.18 4.77
CA LYS A 335 -5.60 -18.26 5.70
C LYS A 335 -4.26 -18.04 5.02
N SER A 336 -4.05 -18.71 3.89
CA SER A 336 -2.82 -18.60 3.12
C SER A 336 -2.63 -17.21 2.51
N ALA A 337 -3.68 -16.64 1.93
CA ALA A 337 -3.62 -15.33 1.27
C ALA A 337 -3.50 -14.18 2.29
N ALA A 338 -4.36 -14.14 3.31
CA ALA A 338 -4.31 -13.09 4.33
C ALA A 338 -3.08 -13.23 5.23
N GLY A 339 -2.68 -14.45 5.60
CA GLY A 339 -1.45 -14.68 6.35
C GLY A 339 -0.22 -14.13 5.63
N ARG A 340 -0.15 -14.21 4.29
CA ARG A 340 0.94 -13.60 3.51
C ARG A 340 0.79 -12.09 3.30
N ALA A 341 -0.43 -11.58 3.23
CA ALA A 341 -0.67 -10.14 3.08
C ALA A 341 -0.29 -9.39 4.38
N PHE A 342 -0.75 -9.89 5.52
CA PHE A 342 -0.48 -9.31 6.85
C PHE A 342 0.97 -9.52 7.31
N SER A 343 1.73 -10.45 6.71
CA SER A 343 3.13 -10.64 7.10
C SER A 343 4.00 -9.43 6.75
N LYS A 344 3.55 -8.63 5.77
CA LYS A 344 4.20 -7.37 5.36
C LYS A 344 3.88 -6.19 6.27
N LEU A 345 2.90 -6.30 7.15
CA LEU A 345 2.59 -5.26 8.14
C LEU A 345 3.53 -5.37 9.34
N ASP A 346 3.87 -4.22 9.90
CA ASP A 346 4.72 -4.05 11.08
C ASP A 346 4.05 -3.13 12.10
N ASP A 347 4.80 -2.69 13.10
CA ASP A 347 4.29 -1.91 14.22
C ASP A 347 3.90 -0.47 13.85
N ARG A 348 3.96 -0.08 12.57
CA ARG A 348 3.36 1.16 12.04
C ARG A 348 1.83 1.08 11.90
N TYR A 349 1.22 -0.06 12.25
CA TYR A 349 -0.22 -0.25 12.21
C TYR A 349 -0.75 -0.72 13.57
N ARG A 350 -2.02 -0.43 13.83
CA ARG A 350 -2.78 -1.08 14.90
C ARG A 350 -3.78 -2.03 14.30
N VAL A 351 -3.70 -3.31 14.63
CA VAL A 351 -4.50 -4.36 13.97
C VAL A 351 -5.30 -5.13 15.01
N GLY A 352 -6.59 -5.30 14.73
CA GLY A 352 -7.50 -6.17 15.48
C GLY A 352 -7.96 -7.35 14.63
N PHE A 353 -8.64 -8.30 15.28
CA PHE A 353 -9.24 -9.45 14.62
C PHE A 353 -10.67 -9.69 15.13
N LEU A 354 -11.58 -10.02 14.23
CA LEU A 354 -12.92 -10.44 14.55
C LEU A 354 -13.37 -11.51 13.53
N THR A 355 -14.25 -12.43 13.91
CA THR A 355 -15.00 -13.23 12.93
C THR A 355 -16.44 -12.75 12.81
N ILE A 356 -17.08 -13.00 11.67
CA ILE A 356 -18.47 -12.55 11.47
C ILE A 356 -19.43 -13.20 12.48
N ASN A 357 -19.17 -14.43 12.93
CA ASN A 357 -19.95 -15.12 13.96
C ASN A 357 -19.41 -14.91 15.39
N ALA A 358 -18.76 -13.78 15.68
CA ALA A 358 -18.17 -13.55 16.98
C ALA A 358 -19.22 -13.53 18.11
N SER A 359 -19.16 -14.53 18.99
CA SER A 359 -20.06 -14.69 20.15
C SER A 359 -19.35 -14.55 21.50
N SER A 360 -18.02 -14.55 21.50
CA SER A 360 -17.20 -14.43 22.70
C SER A 360 -15.78 -13.96 22.34
N SER A 361 -14.96 -13.73 23.36
CA SER A 361 -13.55 -13.33 23.20
C SER A 361 -12.71 -14.36 22.42
N SER A 362 -13.15 -15.61 22.23
CA SER A 362 -12.44 -16.59 21.40
C SER A 362 -12.43 -16.24 19.91
N LYS A 363 -13.33 -15.36 19.47
CA LYS A 363 -13.49 -14.88 18.09
C LYS A 363 -13.05 -13.42 17.90
N TYR A 364 -12.46 -12.81 18.93
CA TYR A 364 -12.04 -11.41 18.94
C TYR A 364 -10.62 -11.26 19.48
N LEU A 365 -9.84 -10.39 18.84
CA LEU A 365 -8.60 -9.83 19.35
C LEU A 365 -8.69 -8.31 19.24
N LYS A 366 -8.35 -7.62 20.33
CA LYS A 366 -8.34 -6.16 20.39
C LYS A 366 -7.45 -5.52 19.33
N VAL A 367 -7.80 -4.29 18.97
CA VAL A 367 -6.95 -3.45 18.12
C VAL A 367 -5.76 -2.97 18.95
N ASP A 368 -4.56 -3.35 18.56
CA ASP A 368 -3.33 -2.91 19.22
C ASP A 368 -2.16 -2.79 18.23
N LYS A 369 -1.09 -2.11 18.64
CA LYS A 369 0.12 -1.92 17.81
C LYS A 369 0.63 -3.29 17.36
N PHE A 370 0.86 -3.46 16.06
CA PHE A 370 1.22 -4.74 15.44
C PHE A 370 2.71 -5.11 15.63
N THR A 371 3.16 -4.99 16.88
CA THR A 371 4.45 -5.47 17.38
C THR A 371 4.61 -6.98 17.15
N PRO A 372 5.83 -7.53 17.19
CA PRO A 372 6.04 -8.98 17.00
C PRO A 372 5.16 -9.85 17.92
N THR A 373 4.94 -9.43 19.17
CA THR A 373 4.06 -10.14 20.12
C THR A 373 2.59 -10.10 19.68
N HIS A 374 2.04 -8.91 19.43
CA HIS A 374 0.64 -8.77 19.03
C HIS A 374 0.36 -9.39 17.66
N LYS A 375 1.34 -9.32 16.75
CA LYS A 375 1.31 -10.01 15.46
C LYS A 375 1.21 -11.52 15.67
N LYS A 376 2.02 -12.11 16.56
CA LYS A 376 1.90 -13.53 16.90
C LYS A 376 0.51 -13.86 17.43
N ASP A 377 -0.02 -13.08 18.36
CA ASP A 377 -1.36 -13.30 18.93
C ASP A 377 -2.45 -13.22 17.85
N TRP A 378 -2.32 -12.29 16.91
CA TRP A 378 -3.21 -12.17 15.75
C TRP A 378 -3.16 -13.41 14.85
N TYR A 379 -1.97 -13.92 14.52
CA TYR A 379 -1.82 -15.13 13.69
C TYR A 379 -2.36 -16.37 14.40
N ASP A 380 -2.05 -16.54 15.69
CA ASP A 380 -2.56 -17.66 16.48
C ASP A 380 -4.10 -17.63 16.53
N LYS A 381 -4.67 -16.43 16.72
CA LYS A 381 -6.12 -16.21 16.71
C LYS A 381 -6.75 -16.47 15.35
N PHE A 382 -6.08 -16.03 14.28
CA PHE A 382 -6.57 -16.17 12.91
C PHE A 382 -6.54 -17.63 12.45
N TYR A 383 -5.45 -18.34 12.69
CA TYR A 383 -5.23 -19.71 12.20
C TYR A 383 -6.04 -20.78 12.93
N ILE A 384 -6.45 -20.54 14.18
CA ILE A 384 -7.31 -21.48 14.92
C ILE A 384 -8.79 -21.44 14.46
N GLN A 385 -9.21 -20.44 13.67
CA GLN A 385 -10.61 -20.31 13.28
C GLN A 385 -11.07 -21.45 12.37
N THR A 386 -12.33 -21.86 12.53
CA THR A 386 -12.99 -22.92 11.75
C THR A 386 -14.31 -22.41 11.19
N ALA A 387 -14.70 -22.95 10.02
CA ALA A 387 -15.93 -22.62 9.32
C ALA A 387 -17.15 -23.28 9.99
N ASN A 388 -18.14 -22.49 10.43
CA ASN A 388 -19.39 -22.91 11.06
C ASN A 388 -20.46 -21.80 10.99
N ASN A 389 -21.72 -22.14 11.24
CA ASN A 389 -22.83 -21.17 11.37
C ASN A 389 -23.22 -20.42 10.07
N ARG A 390 -24.00 -19.35 10.24
CA ARG A 390 -24.59 -18.49 9.19
C ARG A 390 -23.65 -17.31 8.83
N THR A 391 -24.13 -16.36 8.04
CA THR A 391 -23.34 -15.24 7.51
C THR A 391 -23.89 -13.87 7.94
N PRO A 392 -23.79 -13.48 9.24
CA PRO A 392 -24.37 -12.25 9.81
C PRO A 392 -23.53 -10.99 9.54
N LEU A 393 -23.25 -10.65 8.27
CA LEU A 393 -22.32 -9.57 7.91
C LEU A 393 -22.74 -8.19 8.47
N ARG A 394 -24.03 -7.89 8.49
CA ARG A 394 -24.56 -6.59 8.96
C ARG A 394 -24.31 -6.38 10.45
N GLU A 395 -24.55 -7.41 11.26
CA GLU A 395 -24.24 -7.37 12.69
C GLU A 395 -22.72 -7.31 12.93
N ALA A 396 -21.93 -8.09 12.19
CA ALA A 396 -20.48 -8.09 12.31
C ALA A 396 -19.88 -6.70 12.04
N LEU A 397 -20.30 -6.05 10.96
CA LEU A 397 -19.86 -4.68 10.63
C LEU A 397 -20.33 -3.67 11.70
N SER A 398 -21.56 -3.81 12.17
CA SER A 398 -22.09 -2.98 13.27
C SER A 398 -21.27 -3.15 14.55
N ARG A 399 -20.80 -4.37 14.84
CA ARG A 399 -19.97 -4.66 16.00
C ARG A 399 -18.65 -3.90 15.95
N VAL A 400 -18.02 -3.82 14.78
CA VAL A 400 -16.80 -3.03 14.59
C VAL A 400 -17.07 -1.53 14.73
N GLY A 401 -18.11 -1.02 14.08
CA GLY A 401 -18.49 0.39 14.18
C GLY A 401 -18.80 0.83 15.61
N ARG A 402 -19.55 0.00 16.37
CA ARG A 402 -19.82 0.20 17.81
C ARG A 402 -18.55 0.14 18.65
N HIS A 403 -17.64 -0.76 18.32
CA HIS A 403 -16.35 -0.86 19.01
C HIS A 403 -15.51 0.39 18.79
N TYR A 404 -15.44 0.94 17.58
CA TYR A 404 -14.78 2.23 17.32
C TYR A 404 -15.45 3.41 18.03
N ALA A 405 -16.77 3.34 18.27
CA ALA A 405 -17.50 4.30 19.10
C ALA A 405 -17.35 4.08 20.63
N GLY A 406 -16.60 3.06 21.06
CA GLY A 406 -16.36 2.78 22.49
C GLY A 406 -17.55 2.11 23.19
N VAL A 407 -18.50 1.57 22.43
CA VAL A 407 -19.68 0.90 22.97
C VAL A 407 -19.32 -0.54 23.34
N THR A 408 -19.45 -0.88 24.64
CA THR A 408 -19.10 -2.20 25.18
C THR A 408 -20.32 -3.07 25.51
N GLY A 409 -21.54 -2.55 25.40
CA GLY A 409 -22.78 -3.26 25.69
C GLY A 409 -23.41 -3.99 24.47
N GLY A 410 -24.34 -4.90 24.74
CA GLY A 410 -25.11 -5.60 23.70
C GLY A 410 -24.24 -6.56 22.89
N ILE A 411 -24.21 -6.41 21.56
CA ILE A 411 -23.35 -7.23 20.70
C ILE A 411 -21.84 -7.01 20.98
N ASN A 412 -21.44 -5.98 21.72
CA ASN A 412 -20.03 -5.74 22.07
C ASN A 412 -19.62 -6.24 23.46
N SER A 413 -20.46 -7.02 24.16
CA SER A 413 -20.27 -7.43 25.56
C SER A 413 -18.92 -8.09 25.90
N PHE A 414 -18.23 -8.67 24.91
CA PHE A 414 -16.91 -9.30 25.08
C PHE A 414 -15.74 -8.50 24.47
N MET A 415 -16.00 -7.25 24.05
CA MET A 415 -15.03 -6.33 23.46
C MET A 415 -14.88 -5.09 24.36
N PRO A 416 -14.32 -5.25 25.58
CA PRO A 416 -14.29 -4.17 26.58
C PRO A 416 -13.27 -3.08 26.26
N ASP A 417 -12.31 -3.34 25.37
CA ASP A 417 -11.24 -2.41 25.04
C ASP A 417 -11.74 -1.21 24.24
N ASP A 418 -11.16 -0.04 24.48
CA ASP A 418 -11.34 1.13 23.62
C ASP A 418 -10.24 1.13 22.53
N PRO A 419 -10.58 0.95 21.24
CA PRO A 419 -9.58 0.88 20.18
C PRO A 419 -9.00 2.25 19.79
N MET A 420 -9.70 3.35 20.08
CA MET A 420 -9.39 4.66 19.52
C MET A 420 -8.71 5.55 20.57
N GLN A 421 -7.47 5.92 20.27
CA GLN A 421 -6.54 6.58 21.19
C GLN A 421 -6.45 8.09 20.95
N TYR A 422 -6.72 8.55 19.72
CA TYR A 422 -6.62 9.96 19.32
C TYR A 422 -7.82 10.37 18.48
N SER A 423 -8.19 11.64 18.54
CA SER A 423 -9.30 12.19 17.77
C SER A 423 -9.01 12.20 16.26
N CYS A 424 -7.76 12.42 15.84
CA CYS A 424 -7.36 12.41 14.43
C CYS A 424 -7.12 11.00 13.87
N GLN A 425 -7.40 9.95 14.65
CA GLN A 425 -7.07 8.57 14.27
C GLN A 425 -8.03 8.02 13.23
N GLN A 426 -7.47 7.50 12.14
CA GLN A 426 -8.25 6.84 11.08
C GLN A 426 -8.60 5.40 11.48
N ASN A 427 -9.84 4.99 11.24
CA ASN A 427 -10.35 3.68 11.61
C ASN A 427 -10.87 2.93 10.37
N PHE A 428 -10.25 1.79 10.08
CA PHE A 428 -10.50 0.98 8.90
C PHE A 428 -11.04 -0.39 9.28
N THR A 429 -11.99 -0.90 8.51
CA THR A 429 -12.48 -2.28 8.61
C THR A 429 -12.27 -2.98 7.28
N LEU A 430 -11.69 -4.18 7.30
CA LEU A 430 -11.62 -5.07 6.15
C LEU A 430 -12.58 -6.25 6.38
N LEU A 431 -13.74 -6.19 5.76
CA LEU A 431 -14.77 -7.22 5.83
C LEU A 431 -14.62 -8.22 4.68
N THR A 432 -14.44 -9.49 5.00
CA THR A 432 -14.32 -10.57 4.01
C THR A 432 -15.53 -11.49 4.04
N THR A 433 -15.93 -12.02 2.88
CA THR A 433 -16.97 -13.07 2.79
C THR A 433 -16.91 -13.89 1.50
N ASP A 434 -17.40 -15.13 1.55
CA ASP A 434 -17.60 -16.01 0.40
C ASP A 434 -19.08 -16.27 0.07
N GLY A 435 -20.00 -15.54 0.70
CA GLY A 435 -21.41 -15.88 0.70
C GLY A 435 -22.36 -14.69 0.76
N TYR A 436 -23.62 -14.96 0.44
CA TYR A 436 -24.71 -14.00 0.60
C TYR A 436 -25.03 -13.82 2.08
N TRP A 437 -25.13 -12.58 2.55
CA TRP A 437 -25.53 -12.35 3.94
C TRP A 437 -26.98 -12.79 4.15
N ASN A 438 -27.24 -13.45 5.27
CA ASN A 438 -28.48 -14.22 5.49
C ASN A 438 -28.94 -14.34 6.94
N ASP A 439 -28.46 -13.41 7.78
CA ASP A 439 -28.83 -13.38 9.19
C ASP A 439 -28.67 -11.96 9.76
N ASN A 440 -29.12 -11.79 11.01
CA ASN A 440 -29.01 -10.66 11.94
C ASN A 440 -28.94 -9.24 11.34
N ALA A 441 -29.87 -8.37 11.76
CA ALA A 441 -29.87 -6.97 11.37
C ALA A 441 -28.65 -6.21 11.93
N GLY A 442 -28.23 -5.18 11.19
CA GLY A 442 -27.28 -4.20 11.70
C GLY A 442 -27.89 -3.38 12.85
N GLN A 443 -27.03 -2.87 13.72
CA GLN A 443 -27.42 -2.10 14.89
C GLN A 443 -26.72 -0.75 14.90
N ASN A 444 -27.45 0.32 15.21
CA ASN A 444 -26.90 1.66 15.44
C ASN A 444 -26.17 1.75 16.80
N LEU A 445 -25.67 2.93 17.19
CA LEU A 445 -24.94 3.10 18.47
C LEU A 445 -25.78 2.76 19.71
N ALA A 446 -27.09 3.00 19.68
CA ALA A 446 -28.02 2.67 20.77
C ALA A 446 -28.49 1.21 20.77
N GLY A 447 -28.12 0.40 19.77
CA GLY A 447 -28.56 -0.99 19.61
C GLY A 447 -29.90 -1.13 18.88
N GLY A 448 -30.42 -0.05 18.30
CA GLY A 448 -31.64 -0.06 17.47
C GLY A 448 -31.35 -0.28 15.98
N SER A 449 -32.39 -0.28 15.15
CA SER A 449 -32.29 -0.39 13.69
C SER A 449 -31.49 0.77 13.08
N ILE A 450 -30.78 0.48 11.99
CA ILE A 450 -29.99 1.46 11.23
C ILE A 450 -30.93 2.31 10.38
N GLY A 451 -31.98 1.73 9.79
CA GLY A 451 -32.82 2.38 8.79
C GLY A 451 -32.10 2.56 7.45
N ASN A 452 -32.67 3.37 6.56
CA ASN A 452 -32.03 3.72 5.30
C ASN A 452 -31.14 4.95 5.48
N GLN A 453 -29.90 4.86 4.98
CA GLN A 453 -28.86 5.85 5.18
C GLN A 453 -28.37 6.50 3.89
N ASP A 454 -28.79 5.99 2.73
CA ASP A 454 -28.27 6.35 1.41
C ASP A 454 -29.34 6.65 0.34
N ASN A 455 -30.63 6.75 0.70
CA ASN A 455 -31.76 7.06 -0.19
C ASN A 455 -31.97 8.53 -0.57
N VAL A 456 -31.07 9.42 -0.15
CA VAL A 456 -31.13 10.85 -0.49
C VAL A 456 -29.84 11.23 -1.19
N ASP A 457 -29.95 11.79 -2.40
CA ASP A 457 -28.81 12.28 -3.20
C ASP A 457 -28.28 13.61 -2.63
N ALA A 458 -27.69 13.56 -1.44
CA ALA A 458 -27.17 14.73 -0.71
C ALA A 458 -26.10 14.34 0.33
N GLY A 459 -25.28 15.32 0.72
CA GLY A 459 -24.24 15.14 1.74
C GLY A 459 -23.26 14.03 1.37
N TYR A 460 -23.14 13.01 2.22
CA TYR A 460 -22.27 11.87 1.98
C TYR A 460 -22.87 10.79 1.04
N SER A 461 -24.16 10.85 0.72
CA SER A 461 -24.82 9.89 -0.19
C SER A 461 -25.11 10.50 -1.54
N THR A 462 -24.09 10.92 -2.28
CA THR A 462 -24.32 11.48 -3.63
C THR A 462 -24.18 10.42 -4.72
N ARG A 463 -24.89 10.63 -5.83
CA ARG A 463 -24.72 9.81 -7.04
C ARG A 463 -23.32 9.95 -7.63
N ALA A 464 -22.75 11.14 -7.56
CA ALA A 464 -21.43 11.45 -8.10
C ALA A 464 -20.30 10.62 -7.46
N VAL A 465 -20.45 10.22 -6.19
CA VAL A 465 -19.52 9.29 -5.52
C VAL A 465 -19.96 7.81 -5.64
N GLY A 466 -21.15 7.56 -6.19
CA GLY A 466 -21.72 6.23 -6.35
C GLY A 466 -22.40 5.68 -5.09
N ALA A 467 -22.62 6.51 -4.07
CA ALA A 467 -23.22 6.07 -2.80
C ALA A 467 -24.76 6.08 -2.82
N TYR A 468 -25.37 6.96 -3.62
CA TYR A 468 -26.83 7.07 -3.70
C TYR A 468 -27.47 5.79 -4.30
N ASP A 469 -28.40 5.18 -3.56
CA ASP A 469 -29.08 3.93 -3.95
C ASP A 469 -30.17 4.11 -5.03
N GLY A 470 -30.57 5.36 -5.33
CA GLY A 470 -31.67 5.66 -6.25
C GLY A 470 -33.01 5.95 -5.58
N GLY A 471 -33.06 6.13 -4.27
CA GLY A 471 -34.26 6.42 -3.50
C GLY A 471 -35.12 5.17 -3.28
N LEU A 472 -34.48 4.01 -3.12
CA LEU A 472 -35.20 2.75 -3.03
C LEU A 472 -35.85 2.60 -1.65
N SER A 473 -37.12 2.14 -1.62
CA SER A 473 -37.87 1.96 -0.37
C SER A 473 -38.06 0.48 0.02
N GLY A 474 -38.09 0.21 1.33
CA GLY A 474 -38.46 -1.08 1.94
C GLY A 474 -37.37 -1.64 2.87
N THR A 475 -37.72 -2.51 3.82
CA THR A 475 -36.76 -3.12 4.77
C THR A 475 -36.17 -4.41 4.22
N ALA A 476 -34.88 -4.64 4.46
CA ALA A 476 -34.22 -5.92 4.21
C ALA A 476 -35.05 -7.11 4.72
N GLY A 477 -35.32 -8.10 3.85
CA GLY A 477 -36.08 -9.32 4.18
C GLY A 477 -37.58 -9.31 3.86
N THR A 478 -38.16 -8.17 3.41
CA THR A 478 -39.62 -8.07 3.11
C THR A 478 -40.00 -8.32 1.63
N GLY A 479 -39.17 -9.03 0.88
CA GLY A 479 -39.42 -9.32 -0.53
C GLY A 479 -39.24 -8.08 -1.40
N LEU A 480 -37.96 -7.70 -1.59
CA LEU A 480 -37.41 -6.50 -2.24
C LEU A 480 -37.28 -5.30 -1.27
N GLY A 481 -36.14 -5.13 -0.56
CA GLY A 481 -35.87 -4.01 0.37
C GLY A 481 -34.56 -3.25 0.08
N SER A 482 -34.41 -2.03 0.63
CA SER A 482 -33.22 -1.15 0.48
C SER A 482 -32.91 -0.34 1.75
N SER A 483 -33.45 -0.74 2.89
CA SER A 483 -33.20 -0.18 4.23
C SER A 483 -32.64 -1.27 5.12
N ASP A 484 -31.79 -0.89 6.07
CA ASP A 484 -31.06 -1.81 6.96
C ASP A 484 -30.18 -2.81 6.17
N THR A 485 -29.64 -2.38 5.02
CA THR A 485 -28.69 -3.14 4.20
C THR A 485 -27.28 -3.09 4.79
N LEU A 486 -26.33 -3.84 4.22
CA LEU A 486 -24.92 -3.72 4.61
C LEU A 486 -24.36 -2.34 4.21
N ALA A 487 -24.80 -1.80 3.07
CA ALA A 487 -24.46 -0.46 2.64
C ALA A 487 -24.98 0.62 3.59
N ASP A 488 -26.16 0.44 4.17
CA ASP A 488 -26.71 1.33 5.19
C ASP A 488 -25.87 1.31 6.47
N VAL A 489 -25.46 0.13 6.93
CA VAL A 489 -24.58 -0.03 8.10
C VAL A 489 -23.26 0.73 7.86
N ALA A 490 -22.63 0.49 6.71
CA ALA A 490 -21.38 1.14 6.34
C ALA A 490 -21.53 2.67 6.28
N MET A 491 -22.59 3.17 5.63
CA MET A 491 -22.90 4.60 5.55
C MET A 491 -23.15 5.22 6.93
N TYR A 492 -23.90 4.55 7.80
CA TYR A 492 -24.18 5.01 9.15
C TYR A 492 -22.88 5.26 9.93
N TYR A 493 -21.98 4.27 9.97
CA TYR A 493 -20.71 4.37 10.70
C TYR A 493 -19.67 5.25 10.00
N TYR A 494 -19.86 5.54 8.71
CA TYR A 494 -19.05 6.51 7.99
C TYR A 494 -19.47 7.95 8.26
N LYS A 495 -20.78 8.27 8.25
CA LYS A 495 -21.25 9.67 8.39
C LYS A 495 -21.50 10.11 9.83
N THR A 496 -21.74 9.17 10.73
CA THR A 496 -21.99 9.44 12.14
C THR A 496 -20.67 9.78 12.82
N ASP A 497 -20.65 10.87 13.59
CA ASP A 497 -19.57 11.11 14.54
C ASP A 497 -19.66 10.06 15.65
N LEU A 498 -18.69 9.15 15.65
CA LEU A 498 -18.66 8.02 16.58
C LEU A 498 -18.30 8.47 18.00
N ARG A 499 -17.75 9.67 18.18
CA ARG A 499 -17.07 10.08 19.41
C ARG A 499 -17.38 11.52 19.76
N THR A 500 -18.63 11.82 20.08
CA THR A 500 -19.05 13.18 20.42
C THR A 500 -18.64 13.66 21.83
N THR A 501 -18.06 12.81 22.67
CA THR A 501 -17.66 13.16 24.05
C THR A 501 -16.32 12.52 24.44
N GLY A 502 -15.63 13.14 25.40
CA GLY A 502 -14.37 12.62 25.96
C GLY A 502 -13.11 13.14 25.25
N PRO A 503 -11.94 12.55 25.53
CA PRO A 503 -10.62 13.05 25.10
C PRO A 503 -10.36 12.93 23.59
N VAL A 504 -11.22 12.21 22.87
CA VAL A 504 -11.06 11.88 21.44
C VAL A 504 -12.18 12.46 20.57
N ALA A 505 -12.86 13.50 21.06
CA ALA A 505 -14.07 14.06 20.45
C ALA A 505 -13.87 15.26 19.52
N LEU A 506 -12.63 15.52 19.11
CA LEU A 506 -12.32 16.63 18.20
C LEU A 506 -12.44 16.17 16.75
N ASP A 507 -13.23 16.86 15.94
CA ASP A 507 -13.39 16.56 14.52
C ASP A 507 -12.16 16.97 13.70
N ASN A 508 -11.09 16.20 13.80
CA ASN A 508 -9.82 16.43 13.11
C ASN A 508 -9.21 15.17 12.49
N VAL A 509 -10.04 14.20 12.09
CA VAL A 509 -9.59 13.08 11.25
C VAL A 509 -9.12 13.63 9.90
N PRO A 510 -7.92 13.25 9.41
CA PRO A 510 -7.42 13.67 8.10
C PRO A 510 -8.40 13.33 6.98
N THR A 511 -8.56 14.25 6.03
CA THR A 511 -9.44 14.09 4.87
C THR A 511 -8.64 14.09 3.57
N ASP A 512 -9.20 13.47 2.53
CA ASP A 512 -8.68 13.49 1.16
C ASP A 512 -9.82 13.67 0.13
N ALA A 513 -9.53 13.52 -1.16
CA ALA A 513 -10.51 13.70 -2.23
C ALA A 513 -11.64 12.66 -2.21
N LYS A 514 -11.44 11.49 -1.58
CA LYS A 514 -12.39 10.39 -1.48
C LYS A 514 -13.12 10.40 -0.14
N ASP A 515 -12.37 10.58 0.95
CA ASP A 515 -12.87 10.66 2.31
C ASP A 515 -12.80 12.10 2.84
N THR A 516 -13.95 12.76 2.83
CA THR A 516 -14.08 14.17 3.20
C THR A 516 -14.63 14.36 4.61
N ASN A 517 -14.72 13.32 5.44
CA ASN A 517 -15.35 13.41 6.76
C ASN A 517 -14.31 13.69 7.88
N PRO A 518 -14.30 14.88 8.50
CA PRO A 518 -13.34 15.20 9.56
C PRO A 518 -13.68 14.56 10.93
N LYS A 519 -14.87 13.98 11.08
CA LYS A 519 -15.35 13.36 12.34
C LYS A 519 -14.71 11.99 12.57
N GLN A 520 -14.74 11.49 13.80
CA GLN A 520 -14.36 10.08 14.05
C GLN A 520 -15.36 9.17 13.36
N HIS A 521 -14.88 8.40 12.38
CA HIS A 521 -15.73 7.54 11.57
C HIS A 521 -15.01 6.25 11.16
N MET A 522 -15.75 5.34 10.54
CA MET A 522 -15.24 4.05 10.06
C MET A 522 -15.25 3.97 8.53
N VAL A 523 -14.07 3.76 7.95
CA VAL A 523 -13.91 3.44 6.52
C VAL A 523 -13.96 1.93 6.33
N THR A 524 -14.77 1.44 5.39
CA THR A 524 -14.99 -0.02 5.20
C THR A 524 -14.50 -0.48 3.83
N PHE A 525 -13.55 -1.41 3.84
CA PHE A 525 -13.14 -2.21 2.69
C PHE A 525 -13.88 -3.53 2.71
N THR A 526 -14.26 -4.03 1.54
CA THR A 526 -14.97 -5.30 1.44
C THR A 526 -14.33 -6.21 0.41
N LEU A 527 -14.32 -7.51 0.71
CA LEU A 527 -13.78 -8.55 -0.17
C LEU A 527 -14.79 -9.67 -0.33
N GLY A 528 -15.25 -9.87 -1.56
CA GLY A 528 -16.08 -11.02 -1.95
C GLY A 528 -15.23 -12.12 -2.58
N MET A 529 -15.42 -13.36 -2.14
CA MET A 529 -14.78 -14.55 -2.71
C MET A 529 -15.77 -15.35 -3.54
N GLY A 530 -15.42 -15.64 -4.79
CA GLY A 530 -16.02 -16.76 -5.52
C GLY A 530 -17.43 -16.61 -6.05
N LEU A 531 -18.11 -15.50 -5.76
CA LEU A 531 -19.46 -15.24 -6.22
C LEU A 531 -19.48 -13.98 -7.10
N ASP A 532 -20.45 -13.92 -8.00
CA ASP A 532 -20.75 -12.74 -8.80
C ASP A 532 -22.12 -12.22 -8.39
N GLY A 533 -22.22 -10.90 -8.18
CA GLY A 533 -23.50 -10.23 -7.99
C GLY A 533 -24.23 -10.06 -9.32
N LEU A 534 -25.29 -9.25 -9.34
CA LEU A 534 -25.94 -8.83 -10.57
C LEU A 534 -25.02 -7.91 -11.40
N MET A 535 -24.18 -7.10 -10.75
CA MET A 535 -23.23 -6.20 -11.39
C MET A 535 -21.96 -6.91 -11.87
N ASN A 536 -21.41 -6.51 -13.01
CA ASN A 536 -20.13 -7.00 -13.51
C ASN A 536 -18.98 -6.23 -12.87
N TYR A 537 -18.28 -6.88 -11.96
CA TYR A 537 -17.10 -6.30 -11.34
C TYR A 537 -15.94 -6.14 -12.34
N ARG A 538 -15.23 -5.02 -12.21
CA ARG A 538 -13.95 -4.76 -12.87
C ARG A 538 -13.00 -4.11 -11.87
N PRO A 539 -11.70 -4.45 -11.87
CA PRO A 539 -10.77 -3.96 -10.85
C PRO A 539 -10.54 -2.45 -10.90
N ASP A 540 -10.75 -1.81 -12.04
CA ASP A 540 -10.62 -0.36 -12.28
C ASP A 540 -11.96 0.41 -12.18
N TYR A 541 -12.98 -0.16 -11.51
CA TYR A 541 -14.34 0.39 -11.52
C TYR A 541 -14.45 1.85 -11.05
N GLU A 542 -13.57 2.31 -10.15
CA GLU A 542 -13.61 3.66 -9.60
C GLU A 542 -13.26 4.74 -10.63
N THR A 543 -12.38 4.40 -11.59
CA THR A 543 -11.84 5.31 -12.60
C THR A 543 -12.37 5.02 -14.00
N ALA A 544 -12.94 3.84 -14.24
CA ALA A 544 -13.46 3.46 -15.53
C ALA A 544 -14.63 4.35 -15.97
N GLY A 545 -14.55 4.92 -17.18
CA GLY A 545 -15.65 5.69 -17.79
C GLY A 545 -16.81 4.82 -18.32
N SER A 546 -16.72 3.49 -18.20
CA SER A 546 -17.73 2.54 -18.68
C SER A 546 -17.83 1.31 -17.77
N GLY A 547 -18.98 0.63 -17.81
CA GLY A 547 -19.30 -0.50 -16.94
C GLY A 547 -20.44 -0.19 -15.97
N ASP A 548 -20.86 -1.19 -15.20
CA ASP A 548 -22.09 -1.11 -14.42
C ASP A 548 -22.02 -0.03 -13.32
N PHE A 549 -20.89 0.08 -12.61
CA PHE A 549 -20.70 1.14 -11.61
C PHE A 549 -20.64 2.56 -12.23
N ALA A 550 -20.01 2.71 -13.40
CA ALA A 550 -19.99 3.98 -14.13
C ALA A 550 -21.42 4.41 -14.54
N LYS A 551 -22.27 3.45 -14.95
CA LYS A 551 -23.69 3.70 -15.24
C LYS A 551 -24.45 4.18 -14.01
N ILE A 552 -24.19 3.62 -12.83
CA ILE A 552 -24.79 4.06 -11.57
C ILE A 552 -24.37 5.51 -11.24
N LYS A 553 -23.05 5.78 -11.26
CA LYS A 553 -22.50 7.14 -11.01
C LYS A 553 -23.05 8.19 -11.96
N ASN A 554 -23.28 7.82 -13.21
CA ASN A 554 -23.79 8.74 -14.24
C ASN A 554 -25.32 8.75 -14.31
N GLY A 555 -26.01 7.87 -13.60
CA GLY A 555 -27.47 7.72 -13.66
C GLY A 555 -27.95 7.42 -15.08
N ASP A 556 -27.30 6.48 -15.76
CA ASP A 556 -27.51 6.17 -17.17
C ASP A 556 -29.00 5.95 -17.49
N PRO A 557 -29.61 6.75 -18.39
CA PRO A 557 -31.03 6.68 -18.70
C PRO A 557 -31.42 5.42 -19.47
N SER A 558 -30.46 4.70 -20.07
CA SER A 558 -30.69 3.41 -20.72
C SER A 558 -30.92 2.26 -19.72
N GLY A 559 -30.65 2.51 -18.44
CA GLY A 559 -30.87 1.57 -17.36
C GLY A 559 -29.81 0.47 -17.26
N CYS A 560 -30.12 -0.50 -16.40
CA CYS A 560 -29.26 -1.65 -16.11
C CYS A 560 -30.08 -2.94 -16.17
N ALA A 561 -29.41 -4.09 -16.27
CA ALA A 561 -30.09 -5.36 -16.49
C ALA A 561 -31.11 -5.74 -15.39
N TRP A 562 -31.00 -5.14 -14.21
CA TRP A 562 -31.86 -5.36 -13.03
C TRP A 562 -32.76 -4.16 -12.68
N THR A 563 -32.73 -3.06 -13.44
CA THR A 563 -33.55 -1.87 -13.12
C THR A 563 -34.03 -1.17 -14.39
N ASN A 564 -35.34 -0.96 -14.45
CA ASN A 564 -35.98 -0.15 -15.50
C ASN A 564 -35.88 1.35 -15.16
N GLY A 565 -35.56 2.19 -16.15
CA GLY A 565 -35.32 3.62 -15.95
C GLY A 565 -33.85 3.93 -15.72
N LYS A 566 -33.51 4.98 -14.95
CA LYS A 566 -32.11 5.31 -14.65
C LYS A 566 -31.42 4.15 -13.92
N CYS A 567 -30.19 3.83 -14.32
CA CYS A 567 -29.43 2.79 -13.64
C CYS A 567 -29.12 3.19 -12.18
N ASN A 568 -29.43 2.27 -11.27
CA ASN A 568 -29.23 2.37 -9.84
C ASN A 568 -28.65 1.06 -9.29
N TRP A 569 -28.23 1.08 -8.03
CA TRP A 569 -27.82 -0.11 -7.31
C TRP A 569 -28.93 -1.17 -7.32
N PRO A 570 -28.59 -2.47 -7.42
CA PRO A 570 -29.57 -3.53 -7.32
C PRO A 570 -30.30 -3.51 -5.97
N LYS A 571 -31.61 -3.77 -6.01
CA LYS A 571 -32.42 -3.86 -4.79
C LYS A 571 -32.08 -5.13 -4.02
N VAL A 572 -31.76 -4.98 -2.74
CA VAL A 572 -31.16 -6.07 -1.95
C VAL A 572 -32.23 -7.06 -1.47
N THR A 573 -31.95 -8.35 -1.67
CA THR A 573 -32.77 -9.46 -1.20
C THR A 573 -31.90 -10.46 -0.46
N GLU A 574 -32.33 -10.93 0.70
CA GLU A 574 -31.57 -11.88 1.51
C GLU A 574 -31.32 -13.20 0.76
N ASN A 575 -30.13 -13.80 0.90
CA ASN A 575 -29.71 -15.02 0.17
C ASN A 575 -29.72 -14.90 -1.37
N ASP A 576 -29.60 -13.68 -1.90
CA ASP A 576 -29.62 -13.41 -3.35
C ASP A 576 -28.30 -12.76 -3.82
N PRO A 577 -27.91 -12.92 -5.10
CA PRO A 577 -26.76 -12.23 -5.70
C PRO A 577 -26.69 -10.73 -5.44
N SER A 578 -27.84 -10.07 -5.29
CA SER A 578 -27.91 -8.65 -4.92
C SER A 578 -27.23 -8.32 -3.58
N THR A 579 -27.06 -9.27 -2.65
CA THR A 579 -26.30 -9.05 -1.41
C THR A 579 -24.79 -8.90 -1.63
N LEU A 580 -24.26 -9.43 -2.73
CA LEU A 580 -22.86 -9.20 -3.10
C LEU A 580 -22.67 -7.81 -3.71
N ASP A 581 -23.68 -7.33 -4.45
CA ASP A 581 -23.68 -5.94 -4.91
C ASP A 581 -23.83 -4.97 -3.73
N ASP A 582 -24.59 -5.34 -2.69
CA ASP A 582 -24.67 -4.62 -1.41
C ASP A 582 -23.32 -4.60 -0.66
N LEU A 583 -22.54 -5.69 -0.74
CA LEU A 583 -21.17 -5.71 -0.23
C LEU A 583 -20.25 -4.72 -0.97
N TRP A 584 -20.42 -4.59 -2.29
CA TRP A 584 -19.71 -3.56 -3.07
C TRP A 584 -20.19 -2.16 -2.69
N HIS A 585 -21.51 -1.96 -2.60
CA HIS A 585 -22.12 -0.70 -2.22
C HIS A 585 -21.68 -0.25 -0.82
N ALA A 586 -21.54 -1.17 0.13
CA ALA A 586 -21.00 -0.90 1.47
C ALA A 586 -19.57 -0.32 1.45
N ALA A 587 -18.69 -0.83 0.60
CA ALA A 587 -17.36 -0.24 0.47
C ALA A 587 -17.40 1.18 -0.09
N VAL A 588 -18.27 1.43 -1.07
CA VAL A 588 -18.44 2.77 -1.66
C VAL A 588 -19.04 3.74 -0.64
N ASN A 589 -20.07 3.31 0.09
CA ASN A 589 -20.75 4.10 1.11
C ASN A 589 -19.81 4.56 2.23
N ALA A 590 -18.88 3.70 2.64
CA ALA A 590 -17.88 4.02 3.65
C ALA A 590 -16.51 4.41 3.09
N ARG A 591 -16.42 4.83 1.81
CA ARG A 591 -15.19 5.32 1.16
C ARG A 591 -14.01 4.36 1.11
N GLY A 592 -14.23 3.08 1.37
CA GLY A 592 -13.25 2.04 1.08
C GLY A 592 -13.33 1.57 -0.37
N ARG A 593 -12.86 0.34 -0.62
CA ARG A 593 -12.84 -0.28 -1.94
C ARG A 593 -13.32 -1.72 -1.87
N TYR A 594 -14.09 -2.12 -2.89
CA TYR A 594 -14.54 -3.49 -3.07
C TYR A 594 -13.54 -4.27 -3.91
N PHE A 595 -13.28 -5.51 -3.50
CA PHE A 595 -12.47 -6.47 -4.24
C PHE A 595 -13.27 -7.75 -4.45
N SER A 596 -13.32 -8.23 -5.68
CA SER A 596 -13.84 -9.57 -6.00
C SER A 596 -12.68 -10.48 -6.38
N ALA A 597 -12.56 -11.60 -5.67
CA ALA A 597 -11.53 -12.61 -5.89
C ALA A 597 -12.15 -13.93 -6.33
N LYS A 598 -11.89 -14.34 -7.56
CA LYS A 598 -12.39 -15.61 -8.11
C LYS A 598 -11.37 -16.73 -7.99
N ASP A 599 -10.09 -16.39 -7.81
CA ASP A 599 -8.99 -17.33 -7.69
C ASP A 599 -8.00 -16.87 -6.60
N PRO A 600 -7.05 -17.74 -6.21
CA PRO A 600 -6.07 -17.41 -5.17
C PRO A 600 -5.17 -16.19 -5.46
N ALA A 601 -4.81 -15.96 -6.72
CA ALA A 601 -3.94 -14.85 -7.08
C ALA A 601 -4.68 -13.51 -6.98
N GLN A 602 -5.95 -13.48 -7.43
CA GLN A 602 -6.82 -12.33 -7.26
C GLN A 602 -7.10 -12.03 -5.79
N LEU A 603 -7.24 -13.06 -4.94
CA LEU A 603 -7.41 -12.87 -3.49
C LEU A 603 -6.18 -12.19 -2.87
N GLN A 604 -4.99 -12.69 -3.18
CA GLN A 604 -3.73 -12.11 -2.70
C GLN A 604 -3.55 -10.66 -3.19
N SER A 605 -3.83 -10.40 -4.47
CA SER A 605 -3.76 -9.06 -5.06
C SER A 605 -4.79 -8.11 -4.45
N GLY A 606 -6.03 -8.57 -4.24
CA GLY A 606 -7.10 -7.78 -3.63
C GLY A 606 -6.78 -7.40 -2.19
N LEU A 607 -6.30 -8.35 -1.37
CA LEU A 607 -5.86 -8.10 0.00
C LEU A 607 -4.66 -7.14 0.04
N ALA A 608 -3.66 -7.34 -0.83
CA ALA A 608 -2.52 -6.44 -0.92
C ALA A 608 -2.93 -5.02 -1.37
N GLY A 609 -3.88 -4.91 -2.29
CA GLY A 609 -4.43 -3.63 -2.74
C GLY A 609 -5.26 -2.93 -1.67
N ALA A 610 -6.06 -3.68 -0.91
CA ALA A 610 -6.80 -3.16 0.24
C ALA A 610 -5.84 -2.60 1.30
N LEU A 611 -4.84 -3.40 1.69
CA LEU A 611 -3.83 -2.99 2.65
C LEU A 611 -3.05 -1.78 2.14
N SER A 612 -2.58 -1.79 0.88
CA SER A 612 -1.88 -0.66 0.25
C SER A 612 -2.70 0.62 0.26
N SER A 613 -4.00 0.55 0.00
CA SER A 613 -4.89 1.72 0.03
C SER A 613 -5.01 2.31 1.44
N ILE A 614 -4.95 1.46 2.48
CA ILE A 614 -4.90 1.89 3.88
C ILE A 614 -3.55 2.53 4.24
N GLN A 615 -2.47 2.23 3.51
CA GLN A 615 -1.14 2.77 3.81
C GLN A 615 -0.94 4.23 3.34
N ILE A 616 -1.75 4.75 2.41
CA ILE A 616 -1.49 6.02 1.69
C ILE A 616 -2.35 7.18 2.25
N GLN A 617 -2.41 7.36 3.57
CA GLN A 617 -3.05 8.53 4.17
C GLN A 617 -2.07 9.32 5.04
N THR A 618 -2.14 10.64 4.86
CA THR A 618 -1.10 11.68 4.97
C THR A 618 -0.29 11.68 6.27
N GLY A 619 1.04 11.79 6.15
CA GLY A 619 1.94 12.06 7.27
C GLY A 619 1.77 13.50 7.79
N ALA A 620 1.99 13.69 9.09
CA ALA A 620 1.72 14.93 9.82
C ALA A 620 2.54 16.16 9.35
N ALA A 621 2.09 17.35 9.72
CA ALA A 621 2.73 18.65 9.47
C ALA A 621 4.16 18.73 10.04
N ALA A 622 5.09 19.29 9.27
CA ALA A 622 6.52 19.30 9.58
C ALA A 622 7.02 20.56 10.27
N SER A 623 6.42 21.73 9.98
CA SER A 623 6.77 23.02 10.60
C SER A 623 5.95 24.17 10.00
N SER A 624 5.86 25.31 10.71
CA SER A 624 5.24 26.54 10.21
C SER A 624 6.12 27.78 10.44
N ALA A 625 6.00 28.80 9.58
CA ALA A 625 6.64 30.10 9.70
C ALA A 625 5.61 31.23 9.51
N THR A 626 5.80 32.37 10.16
CA THR A 626 4.91 33.54 9.99
C THR A 626 5.56 34.59 9.09
N SER A 627 4.75 35.36 8.35
CA SER A 627 5.23 36.43 7.46
C SER A 627 5.84 37.63 8.21
N THR A 628 5.47 37.83 9.47
CA THR A 628 5.94 38.93 10.31
C THR A 628 6.01 38.51 11.78
N PRO A 629 6.95 39.07 12.57
CA PRO A 629 6.96 38.92 14.03
C PRO A 629 5.76 39.62 14.70
N ASN A 630 5.18 40.63 14.05
CA ASN A 630 4.00 41.36 14.51
C ASN A 630 2.87 41.18 13.49
N ILE A 631 1.93 40.29 13.79
CA ILE A 631 0.77 40.00 12.92
C ILE A 631 -0.11 41.25 12.81
N THR A 632 -0.43 41.68 11.58
CA THR A 632 -1.30 42.84 11.31
C THR A 632 -2.41 42.46 10.33
N PRO A 633 -3.53 43.21 10.25
CA PRO A 633 -4.59 42.93 9.26
C PRO A 633 -4.15 42.97 7.79
N THR A 634 -2.96 43.51 7.52
CA THR A 634 -2.35 43.60 6.18
C THR A 634 -1.18 42.64 5.97
N ASP A 635 -0.76 41.90 7.01
CA ASP A 635 0.38 40.99 7.00
C ASP A 635 0.15 39.90 8.07
N ASN A 636 -0.56 38.84 7.67
CA ASN A 636 -1.08 37.79 8.54
C ASN A 636 -0.92 36.37 7.97
N TYR A 637 0.08 36.11 7.11
CA TYR A 637 0.28 34.77 6.57
C TYR A 637 1.01 33.85 7.54
N ILE A 638 0.57 32.59 7.55
CA ILE A 638 1.30 31.44 8.08
C ILE A 638 1.62 30.50 6.94
N PHE A 639 2.89 30.11 6.85
CA PHE A 639 3.38 29.15 5.86
C PHE A 639 3.61 27.83 6.57
N SER A 640 2.93 26.78 6.16
CA SER A 640 3.05 25.44 6.74
C SER A 640 3.63 24.48 5.72
N SER A 641 4.51 23.60 6.18
CA SER A 641 5.10 22.55 5.36
C SER A 641 4.65 21.17 5.87
N THR A 642 4.34 20.23 4.96
CA THR A 642 3.81 18.90 5.27
C THR A 642 4.48 17.83 4.40
N TYR A 643 4.41 16.56 4.79
CA TYR A 643 4.96 15.46 3.98
C TYR A 643 4.11 14.19 4.06
N ARG A 644 4.17 13.36 3.02
CA ARG A 644 3.56 12.01 3.03
C ARG A 644 4.60 10.94 3.27
N THR A 645 4.39 10.12 4.29
CA THR A 645 5.19 8.90 4.51
C THR A 645 4.98 7.91 3.36
N LEU A 646 5.94 7.01 3.15
CA LEU A 646 6.04 6.05 2.03
C LEU A 646 6.35 6.68 0.67
N LYS A 647 5.67 7.78 0.31
CA LYS A 647 5.96 8.52 -0.93
C LYS A 647 7.13 9.49 -0.79
N TRP A 648 7.32 10.02 0.41
CA TRP A 648 8.37 10.97 0.76
C TRP A 648 8.38 12.14 -0.21
N ASP A 649 7.21 12.77 -0.30
CA ASP A 649 7.00 14.03 -1.00
C ASP A 649 6.40 15.06 -0.04
N GLY A 650 6.65 16.33 -0.35
CA GLY A 650 6.29 17.47 0.48
C GLY A 650 5.26 18.37 -0.16
N GLU A 651 4.67 19.22 0.67
CA GLU A 651 3.78 20.31 0.28
C GLU A 651 4.03 21.53 1.16
N VAL A 652 3.97 22.72 0.56
CA VAL A 652 4.05 24.00 1.28
C VAL A 652 2.80 24.80 0.96
N VAL A 653 2.10 25.20 2.03
CA VAL A 653 0.85 25.94 1.95
C VAL A 653 1.00 27.28 2.65
N ALA A 654 0.38 28.31 2.10
CA ALA A 654 0.14 29.57 2.80
C ALA A 654 -1.30 29.65 3.24
N GLU A 655 -1.53 30.04 4.48
CA GLU A 655 -2.84 30.24 5.08
C GLU A 655 -2.85 31.61 5.79
N GLU A 656 -4.03 32.15 6.07
CA GLU A 656 -4.16 33.40 6.82
C GLU A 656 -4.39 33.15 8.30
N ILE A 657 -3.92 34.04 9.16
CA ILE A 657 -4.28 34.08 10.58
C ILE A 657 -5.34 35.16 10.77
N ASP A 658 -6.44 34.80 11.42
CA ASP A 658 -7.43 35.77 11.88
C ASP A 658 -6.81 36.65 12.98
N THR A 659 -6.61 37.92 12.66
CA THR A 659 -5.96 38.90 13.54
C THR A 659 -6.77 39.27 14.79
N THR A 660 -8.05 38.88 14.86
CA THR A 660 -8.91 39.10 16.03
C THR A 660 -8.91 37.90 16.97
N THR A 661 -8.92 36.67 16.42
CA THR A 661 -9.03 35.43 17.20
C THR A 661 -7.71 34.69 17.39
N GLY A 662 -6.69 34.98 16.57
CA GLY A 662 -5.40 34.29 16.56
C GLY A 662 -5.43 32.90 15.92
N ASN A 663 -6.57 32.48 15.35
CA ASN A 663 -6.72 31.18 14.70
C ASN A 663 -6.28 31.23 13.23
N VAL A 664 -5.82 30.10 12.69
CA VAL A 664 -5.60 29.94 11.25
C VAL A 664 -6.96 29.86 10.55
N VAL A 665 -7.16 30.71 9.55
CA VAL A 665 -8.36 30.75 8.70
C VAL A 665 -8.34 29.51 7.80
N PRO A 666 -9.39 28.67 7.81
CA PRO A 666 -9.45 27.50 6.95
C PRO A 666 -9.46 27.88 5.46
N GLY A 667 -8.48 27.37 4.71
CA GLY A 667 -8.35 27.58 3.26
C GLY A 667 -6.96 28.09 2.89
N ALA A 668 -6.23 27.32 2.09
CA ALA A 668 -4.92 27.73 1.60
C ALA A 668 -5.08 28.89 0.60
N VAL A 669 -4.34 29.98 0.82
CA VAL A 669 -4.17 31.10 -0.10
C VAL A 669 -3.48 30.61 -1.38
N TRP A 670 -2.44 29.79 -1.22
CA TRP A 670 -1.77 29.10 -2.30
C TRP A 670 -1.12 27.80 -1.82
N THR A 671 -0.87 26.89 -2.77
CA THR A 671 -0.10 25.65 -2.57
C THR A 671 1.07 25.60 -3.56
N ALA A 672 2.25 25.19 -3.09
CA ALA A 672 3.47 25.18 -3.90
C ALA A 672 3.57 23.95 -4.81
N GLY A 673 3.19 22.77 -4.31
CA GLY A 673 3.38 21.49 -5.00
C GLY A 673 2.68 21.44 -6.37
N THR A 674 1.43 21.91 -6.43
CA THR A 674 0.66 21.95 -7.68
C THR A 674 1.32 22.87 -8.73
N GLN A 675 1.82 24.03 -8.32
CA GLN A 675 2.48 24.97 -9.22
C GLN A 675 3.83 24.44 -9.71
N LEU A 676 4.57 23.77 -8.83
CA LEU A 676 5.86 23.19 -9.15
C LEU A 676 5.72 22.03 -10.15
N ASN A 677 4.75 21.14 -9.94
CA ASN A 677 4.45 20.03 -10.85
C ASN A 677 4.08 20.53 -12.25
N GLY A 678 3.40 21.69 -12.35
CA GLY A 678 3.05 22.31 -13.63
C GLY A 678 4.23 22.85 -14.45
N ARG A 679 5.45 22.90 -13.88
CA ARG A 679 6.66 23.42 -14.54
C ARG A 679 7.56 22.35 -15.15
N VAL A 680 7.25 21.08 -14.91
CA VAL A 680 8.03 19.94 -15.39
C VAL A 680 7.18 19.04 -16.27
N THR A 681 7.81 18.41 -17.26
CA THR A 681 7.20 17.40 -18.12
C THR A 681 8.16 16.23 -18.29
N ALA A 682 7.83 15.27 -19.15
CA ALA A 682 8.70 14.13 -19.42
C ALA A 682 10.08 14.56 -19.95
N ASN A 683 10.15 15.70 -20.65
CA ASN A 683 11.35 16.13 -21.37
C ASN A 683 11.78 17.57 -21.10
N THR A 684 11.05 18.32 -20.27
CA THR A 684 11.35 19.74 -20.02
C THR A 684 11.19 20.11 -18.56
N ASP A 685 12.05 20.99 -18.09
CA ASP A 685 11.96 21.63 -16.78
C ASP A 685 12.20 23.14 -16.96
N THR A 686 11.23 23.95 -16.55
CA THR A 686 11.28 25.42 -16.67
C THR A 686 11.81 26.11 -15.41
N ARG A 687 12.19 25.34 -14.39
CA ARG A 687 12.66 25.86 -13.10
C ARG A 687 14.10 26.33 -13.16
N LYS A 688 14.41 27.40 -12.41
CA LYS A 688 15.78 27.90 -12.20
C LYS A 688 16.41 27.18 -11.02
N ILE A 689 17.11 26.08 -11.30
CA ILE A 689 17.79 25.27 -10.28
C ILE A 689 19.29 25.53 -10.37
N LEU A 690 19.86 26.02 -9.27
CA LEU A 690 21.23 26.50 -9.16
C LEU A 690 22.08 25.56 -8.29
N THR A 691 23.39 25.58 -8.47
CA THR A 691 24.38 24.90 -7.63
C THR A 691 25.59 25.80 -7.42
N PHE A 692 26.36 25.55 -6.37
CA PHE A 692 27.62 26.26 -6.09
C PHE A 692 28.63 26.10 -7.24
N ASP A 693 29.32 27.17 -7.56
CA ASP A 693 30.46 27.19 -8.48
C ASP A 693 31.52 28.16 -7.97
N PRO A 694 32.53 27.70 -7.19
CA PRO A 694 33.46 28.61 -6.53
C PRO A 694 34.29 29.46 -7.51
N GLY A 695 34.41 29.07 -8.78
CA GLY A 695 35.12 29.82 -9.81
C GLY A 695 34.25 30.84 -10.57
N GLY A 696 32.93 30.80 -10.39
CA GLY A 696 31.99 31.68 -11.09
C GLY A 696 31.85 33.06 -10.46
N ALA A 697 31.50 34.08 -11.26
CA ALA A 697 31.37 35.46 -10.79
C ALA A 697 30.29 35.66 -9.70
N THR A 698 29.18 34.93 -9.79
CA THR A 698 28.10 34.88 -8.78
C THR A 698 28.28 33.75 -7.77
N LYS A 699 29.37 32.97 -7.92
CA LYS A 699 29.61 31.68 -7.27
C LYS A 699 28.48 30.64 -7.42
N LEU A 700 27.61 30.81 -8.42
CA LEU A 700 26.50 29.89 -8.74
C LEU A 700 26.46 29.62 -10.24
N LYS A 701 26.00 28.42 -10.61
CA LYS A 701 25.69 28.01 -11.98
C LYS A 701 24.42 27.17 -12.03
N ASP A 702 23.86 26.95 -13.22
CA ASP A 702 22.70 26.07 -13.36
C ASP A 702 23.07 24.61 -13.03
N PHE A 703 22.20 23.92 -12.30
CA PHE A 703 22.30 22.50 -11.99
C PHE A 703 21.94 21.65 -13.22
N LEU A 704 22.75 21.74 -14.27
CA LEU A 704 22.57 21.00 -15.53
C LEU A 704 23.79 20.12 -15.76
N TYR A 705 23.56 18.86 -16.14
CA TYR A 705 24.65 17.90 -16.39
C TYR A 705 25.68 18.42 -17.40
N ALA A 706 25.24 19.17 -18.42
CA ALA A 706 26.13 19.77 -19.41
C ALA A 706 27.13 20.78 -18.80
N GLY A 707 26.74 21.52 -17.75
CA GLY A 707 27.56 22.52 -17.05
C GLY A 707 28.35 21.96 -15.86
N MET A 708 28.30 20.66 -15.63
CA MET A 708 29.03 20.00 -14.54
C MET A 708 30.50 19.72 -14.93
N THR A 709 31.38 19.88 -13.95
CA THR A 709 32.78 19.44 -14.01
C THR A 709 32.87 17.91 -14.09
N ALA A 710 34.04 17.37 -14.46
CA ALA A 710 34.25 15.92 -14.52
C ALA A 710 33.99 15.23 -13.17
N GLN A 711 34.35 15.90 -12.07
CA GLN A 711 34.12 15.39 -10.72
C GLN A 711 32.62 15.37 -10.36
N GLU A 712 31.88 16.42 -10.71
CA GLU A 712 30.44 16.49 -10.49
C GLU A 712 29.69 15.45 -11.32
N LYS A 713 30.09 15.24 -12.58
CA LYS A 713 29.51 14.18 -13.42
C LYS A 713 29.71 12.79 -12.81
N ALA A 714 30.86 12.53 -12.20
CA ALA A 714 31.13 11.25 -11.52
C ALA A 714 30.18 10.96 -10.34
N PHE A 715 29.51 11.98 -9.77
CA PHE A 715 28.48 11.78 -8.75
C PHE A 715 27.17 11.20 -9.31
N PHE A 716 26.94 11.29 -10.63
CA PHE A 716 25.71 10.83 -11.28
C PHE A 716 25.95 9.74 -12.32
N ASP A 717 27.16 9.65 -12.88
CA ASP A 717 27.53 8.61 -13.84
C ASP A 717 27.68 7.24 -13.16
N ASN A 718 27.33 6.20 -13.92
CA ASN A 718 27.57 4.79 -13.58
C ASN A 718 26.95 4.33 -12.25
N LYS A 719 25.74 4.80 -11.93
CA LYS A 719 25.04 4.48 -10.66
C LYS A 719 24.18 3.23 -10.69
N CYS A 720 24.13 2.46 -11.77
CA CYS A 720 23.34 1.24 -11.84
C CYS A 720 23.68 0.26 -10.71
N ALA A 721 24.97 0.05 -10.40
CA ALA A 721 25.37 -0.83 -9.30
C ALA A 721 24.94 -0.33 -7.90
N SER A 722 24.71 0.97 -7.76
CA SER A 722 24.28 1.62 -6.51
C SER A 722 22.76 1.66 -6.35
N LEU A 723 22.01 1.35 -7.40
CA LEU A 723 20.55 1.34 -7.43
C LEU A 723 20.04 -0.11 -7.47
N PRO A 724 19.49 -0.67 -6.39
CA PRO A 724 19.10 -2.08 -6.31
C PRO A 724 18.15 -2.54 -7.42
N GLN A 725 17.35 -1.61 -7.97
CA GLN A 725 16.44 -1.92 -9.07
C GLN A 725 17.14 -2.12 -10.43
N CYS A 726 18.37 -1.63 -10.62
CA CYS A 726 19.02 -1.57 -11.93
C CYS A 726 19.74 -2.87 -12.36
N PRO A 727 20.51 -3.59 -11.52
CA PRO A 727 21.17 -4.83 -11.90
C PRO A 727 20.27 -5.90 -12.57
N PRO A 728 18.98 -6.08 -12.17
CA PRO A 728 18.10 -7.03 -12.85
C PRO A 728 17.49 -6.51 -14.17
N MET A 729 17.70 -5.24 -14.54
CA MET A 729 17.15 -4.67 -15.79
C MET A 729 17.90 -5.17 -17.04
N PRO A 730 17.29 -5.16 -18.24
CA PRO A 730 17.99 -5.44 -19.49
C PRO A 730 19.20 -4.50 -19.73
N PRO A 731 20.26 -4.94 -20.43
CA PRO A 731 21.47 -4.15 -20.65
C PRO A 731 21.23 -2.74 -21.25
N GLY A 732 20.23 -2.60 -22.13
CA GLY A 732 19.85 -1.30 -22.70
C GLY A 732 19.35 -0.30 -21.66
N GLN A 733 18.56 -0.77 -20.68
CA GLN A 733 18.08 0.07 -19.57
C GLN A 733 19.19 0.36 -18.55
N GLN A 734 20.09 -0.61 -18.30
CA GLN A 734 21.26 -0.38 -17.45
C GLN A 734 22.15 0.73 -18.02
N ALA A 735 22.36 0.75 -19.35
CA ALA A 735 23.09 1.82 -20.00
C ALA A 735 22.41 3.19 -19.84
N GLN A 736 21.08 3.23 -19.88
CA GLN A 736 20.31 4.46 -19.64
C GLN A 736 20.41 4.93 -18.18
N VAL A 737 20.38 4.02 -17.21
CA VAL A 737 20.56 4.36 -15.78
C VAL A 737 21.98 4.89 -15.50
N ASN A 738 22.97 4.38 -16.22
CA ASN A 738 24.37 4.82 -16.10
C ASN A 738 24.65 6.16 -16.80
N ASP A 739 23.71 6.69 -17.58
CA ASP A 739 23.79 8.04 -18.16
C ASP A 739 23.42 9.08 -17.10
N GLY A 740 24.43 9.76 -16.55
CA GLY A 740 24.23 10.76 -15.51
C GLY A 740 23.36 11.94 -15.94
N ALA A 741 23.23 12.22 -17.24
CA ALA A 741 22.35 13.28 -17.73
C ALA A 741 20.87 12.95 -17.46
N ARG A 742 20.48 11.68 -17.61
CA ARG A 742 19.11 11.22 -17.29
C ARG A 742 18.83 11.31 -15.81
N LEU A 743 19.77 10.87 -14.97
CA LEU A 743 19.62 10.95 -13.53
C LEU A 743 19.50 12.41 -13.05
N VAL A 744 20.31 13.33 -13.58
CA VAL A 744 20.20 14.76 -13.25
C VAL A 744 18.86 15.35 -13.72
N ASN A 745 18.41 15.03 -14.93
CA ASN A 745 17.09 15.48 -15.41
C ASN A 745 15.95 14.94 -14.56
N TRP A 746 16.05 13.68 -14.11
CA TRP A 746 15.12 13.10 -13.16
C TRP A 746 15.19 13.84 -11.82
N LEU A 747 16.36 14.10 -11.23
CA LEU A 747 16.49 14.90 -9.99
C LEU A 747 15.85 16.28 -10.13
N ARG A 748 15.98 16.91 -11.30
CA ARG A 748 15.33 18.16 -11.69
C ARG A 748 13.82 18.05 -11.96
N GLY A 749 13.18 16.91 -11.76
CA GLY A 749 11.73 16.79 -11.82
C GLY A 749 11.15 16.18 -13.10
N HIS A 750 11.97 15.78 -14.08
CA HIS A 750 11.43 15.12 -15.29
C HIS A 750 10.72 13.80 -14.91
N ASN A 751 9.56 13.54 -15.51
CA ASN A 751 8.75 12.33 -15.26
C ASN A 751 8.74 11.34 -16.45
N GLY A 752 9.73 11.42 -17.34
CA GLY A 752 9.83 10.57 -18.53
C GLY A 752 10.54 9.23 -18.32
N ASP A 753 11.23 9.05 -17.19
CA ASP A 753 12.12 7.92 -16.90
C ASP A 753 11.58 7.03 -15.75
N ASP A 754 10.25 6.98 -15.55
CA ASP A 754 9.55 6.21 -14.50
C ASP A 754 9.77 4.69 -14.59
N ALA A 755 10.24 4.18 -15.73
CA ALA A 755 10.65 2.80 -15.90
C ALA A 755 12.08 2.50 -15.38
N LEU A 756 12.87 3.56 -15.15
CA LEU A 756 14.28 3.49 -14.73
C LEU A 756 14.45 3.89 -13.25
N TYR A 757 13.71 4.92 -12.83
CA TYR A 757 13.79 5.53 -11.49
C TYR A 757 12.43 5.48 -10.79
N ARG A 758 12.38 5.84 -9.49
CA ARG A 758 11.10 5.88 -8.76
C ARG A 758 10.13 6.89 -9.38
N VAL A 759 8.86 6.54 -9.38
CA VAL A 759 7.75 7.45 -9.72
C VAL A 759 7.54 8.45 -8.58
N ARG A 760 7.25 9.70 -8.91
CA ARG A 760 6.91 10.76 -7.95
C ARG A 760 5.54 11.35 -8.27
N ASP A 761 4.72 11.54 -7.23
CA ASP A 761 3.45 12.27 -7.36
C ASP A 761 3.69 13.79 -7.35
N ASN A 762 4.64 14.25 -6.53
CA ASN A 762 5.07 15.64 -6.44
C ASN A 762 6.58 15.75 -6.64
N VAL A 763 7.01 16.84 -7.29
CA VAL A 763 8.43 17.15 -7.50
C VAL A 763 9.09 17.64 -6.22
N LEU A 764 8.33 18.39 -5.39
CA LEU A 764 8.80 18.91 -4.12
C LEU A 764 9.05 17.77 -3.14
N GLY A 765 10.27 17.71 -2.62
CA GLY A 765 10.65 16.74 -1.59
C GLY A 765 9.96 16.99 -0.26
N ASP A 766 9.95 15.97 0.60
CA ASP A 766 9.46 16.09 1.96
C ASP A 766 10.28 17.10 2.76
N THR A 767 9.60 18.01 3.44
CA THR A 767 10.14 18.89 4.46
C THR A 767 9.85 18.22 5.79
N VAL A 768 10.85 17.75 6.52
CA VAL A 768 10.59 16.91 7.70
C VAL A 768 10.95 17.62 9.00
N ASN A 769 12.16 18.16 9.08
CA ASN A 769 12.63 18.87 10.27
C ASN A 769 12.97 20.33 9.97
N SER A 770 13.07 20.73 8.70
CA SER A 770 13.37 22.11 8.32
C SER A 770 12.20 23.04 8.65
N LYS A 771 12.50 24.23 9.19
CA LYS A 771 11.53 25.31 9.37
C LYS A 771 11.67 26.31 8.23
N PRO A 772 10.59 26.66 7.51
CA PRO A 772 10.63 27.73 6.52
C PRO A 772 11.14 29.05 7.12
N ALA A 773 11.89 29.83 6.35
CA ALA A 773 12.31 31.18 6.72
C ALA A 773 11.70 32.19 5.74
N PHE A 774 10.85 33.08 6.24
CA PHE A 774 10.29 34.17 5.45
C PHE A 774 11.14 35.44 5.56
N VAL A 775 11.46 36.05 4.43
CA VAL A 775 12.29 37.25 4.35
C VAL A 775 11.58 38.29 3.50
N GLY A 776 11.19 39.39 4.15
CA GLY A 776 10.62 40.58 3.50
C GLY A 776 11.54 41.80 3.66
N LYS A 777 10.95 42.99 3.74
CA LYS A 777 11.69 44.25 4.00
C LYS A 777 12.49 44.19 5.32
N PRO A 778 13.70 44.77 5.39
CA PRO A 778 14.48 44.80 6.62
C PRO A 778 13.74 45.50 7.78
N PHE A 779 13.77 44.93 8.98
CA PHE A 779 13.06 45.46 10.16
C PHE A 779 13.96 45.86 11.32
N LEU A 780 15.23 45.43 11.35
CA LEU A 780 16.19 45.71 12.43
C LEU A 780 16.58 47.21 12.46
N GLN A 781 17.42 47.59 13.43
CA GLN A 781 17.85 48.97 13.69
C GLN A 781 19.32 49.05 14.14
N TYR A 782 20.23 48.38 13.41
CA TYR A 782 21.64 48.36 13.79
C TYR A 782 22.27 49.76 13.85
N GLY A 783 22.94 50.03 14.98
CA GLY A 783 23.62 51.30 15.25
C GLY A 783 25.12 51.29 14.90
N ASP A 784 25.57 50.34 14.07
CA ASP A 784 26.96 50.17 13.67
C ASP A 784 27.49 51.40 12.93
N ALA A 785 28.65 51.92 13.37
CA ALA A 785 29.30 53.10 12.78
C ALA A 785 30.08 52.74 11.49
N VAL A 786 29.38 52.20 10.50
CA VAL A 786 29.91 51.78 9.19
C VAL A 786 29.30 52.62 8.07
N VAL A 787 29.96 52.66 6.90
CA VAL A 787 29.47 53.39 5.72
C VAL A 787 29.42 52.42 4.53
N PRO A 788 28.26 52.17 3.90
CA PRO A 788 26.93 52.72 4.22
C PRO A 788 26.40 52.21 5.57
N ASP A 789 25.63 53.05 6.26
CA ASP A 789 25.00 52.68 7.54
C ASP A 789 23.80 51.75 7.31
N TYR A 790 23.31 51.10 8.37
CA TYR A 790 22.17 50.19 8.22
C TYR A 790 20.87 50.90 7.81
N SER A 791 20.72 52.19 8.17
CA SER A 791 19.53 52.97 7.83
C SER A 791 19.39 53.16 6.31
N SER A 792 20.50 53.42 5.60
CA SER A 792 20.51 53.50 4.14
C SER A 792 20.24 52.15 3.48
N PHE A 793 20.72 51.03 4.04
CA PHE A 793 20.39 49.69 3.57
C PHE A 793 18.88 49.37 3.70
N LYS A 794 18.28 49.73 4.84
CA LYS A 794 16.85 49.55 5.10
C LYS A 794 15.99 50.35 4.11
N LEU A 795 16.38 51.58 3.82
CA LEU A 795 15.72 52.42 2.82
C LEU A 795 15.83 51.84 1.41
N ALA A 796 17.02 51.35 1.03
CA ALA A 796 17.25 50.74 -0.27
C ALA A 796 16.41 49.45 -0.50
N ASN A 797 16.08 48.73 0.57
CA ASN A 797 15.37 47.44 0.52
C ASN A 797 13.93 47.50 1.05
N VAL A 798 13.34 48.69 1.16
CA VAL A 798 11.96 48.86 1.68
C VAL A 798 10.90 48.12 0.84
N ASN A 799 11.16 47.96 -0.47
CA ASN A 799 10.30 47.30 -1.44
C ASN A 799 10.79 45.87 -1.78
N ARG A 800 11.63 45.25 -0.95
CA ARG A 800 12.10 43.88 -1.20
C ARG A 800 10.91 42.91 -1.17
N GLN A 801 10.78 42.12 -2.24
CA GLN A 801 9.76 41.09 -2.35
C GLN A 801 9.89 40.08 -1.20
N GLY A 802 8.75 39.74 -0.58
CA GLY A 802 8.66 38.69 0.42
C GLY A 802 8.91 37.32 -0.22
N VAL A 803 9.88 36.58 0.30
CA VAL A 803 10.24 35.24 -0.17
C VAL A 803 10.32 34.26 0.99
N LEU A 804 9.75 33.09 0.80
CA LEU A 804 9.81 31.97 1.72
C LEU A 804 10.89 30.99 1.27
N TYR A 805 11.87 30.74 2.13
CA TYR A 805 12.94 29.78 1.90
C TYR A 805 12.66 28.47 2.64
N VAL A 806 12.65 27.35 1.93
CA VAL A 806 12.28 26.03 2.47
C VAL A 806 13.31 25.00 2.05
N SER A 807 13.94 24.33 3.02
CA SER A 807 14.82 23.18 2.72
C SER A 807 14.00 21.90 2.64
N ALA A 808 14.20 21.11 1.58
CA ALA A 808 13.48 19.86 1.34
C ALA A 808 14.43 18.69 1.03
N ASN A 809 13.96 17.47 1.32
CA ASN A 809 14.72 16.24 1.16
C ASN A 809 14.80 15.74 -0.30
N ASP A 810 14.26 16.47 -1.27
CA ASP A 810 14.64 16.31 -2.69
C ASP A 810 16.07 16.82 -2.98
N GLY A 811 16.74 17.33 -1.94
CA GLY A 811 18.14 17.75 -1.97
C GLY A 811 18.31 19.23 -2.22
N MET A 812 17.25 20.04 -2.08
CA MET A 812 17.28 21.44 -2.47
C MET A 812 16.78 22.38 -1.37
N LEU A 813 17.26 23.61 -1.42
CA LEU A 813 16.62 24.77 -0.79
C LEU A 813 15.76 25.46 -1.86
N HIS A 814 14.46 25.61 -1.62
CA HIS A 814 13.51 26.28 -2.51
C HIS A 814 13.23 27.70 -2.03
N ALA A 815 13.13 28.64 -2.98
CA ALA A 815 12.70 30.00 -2.74
C ALA A 815 11.33 30.24 -3.40
N PHE A 816 10.28 30.39 -2.59
CA PHE A 816 8.91 30.64 -3.04
C PHE A 816 8.51 32.10 -2.85
N HIS A 817 7.85 32.66 -3.85
CA HIS A 817 7.25 33.98 -3.75
C HIS A 817 6.16 33.98 -2.66
N GLY A 818 6.29 34.86 -1.67
CA GLY A 818 5.44 34.87 -0.47
C GLY A 818 3.94 34.99 -0.75
N ASP A 819 3.57 35.76 -1.77
CA ASP A 819 2.15 36.03 -2.06
C ASP A 819 1.51 35.00 -3.01
N THR A 820 2.30 34.29 -3.81
CA THR A 820 1.78 33.47 -4.91
C THR A 820 2.15 32.00 -4.81
N GLY A 821 3.14 31.63 -3.98
CA GLY A 821 3.68 30.27 -3.93
C GLY A 821 4.53 29.88 -5.13
N GLN A 822 4.78 30.82 -6.04
CA GLN A 822 5.56 30.58 -7.24
C GLN A 822 7.04 30.35 -6.87
N GLU A 823 7.62 29.21 -7.25
CA GLU A 823 9.06 28.99 -7.08
C GLU A 823 9.85 29.99 -7.95
N LEU A 824 10.73 30.75 -7.32
CA LEU A 824 11.63 31.71 -7.97
C LEU A 824 12.90 31.01 -8.44
N TRP A 825 13.50 30.22 -7.56
CA TRP A 825 14.65 29.38 -7.82
C TRP A 825 14.79 28.30 -6.74
N ALA A 826 15.60 27.28 -7.03
CA ALA A 826 16.04 26.28 -6.07
C ALA A 826 17.57 26.19 -6.06
N TYR A 827 18.17 25.83 -4.93
CA TYR A 827 19.60 25.67 -4.77
C TYR A 827 19.94 24.25 -4.32
N VAL A 828 20.83 23.59 -5.06
CA VAL A 828 21.35 22.25 -4.78
C VAL A 828 22.77 22.40 -4.22
N PRO A 829 22.99 22.15 -2.92
CA PRO A 829 24.33 22.23 -2.33
C PRO A 829 25.24 21.12 -2.88
N ARG A 830 26.53 21.42 -3.18
CA ARG A 830 27.43 20.37 -3.71
C ARG A 830 27.72 19.29 -2.68
N ILE A 831 27.61 19.61 -1.39
CA ILE A 831 27.81 18.71 -0.25
C ILE A 831 26.96 17.44 -0.34
N ILE A 832 25.72 17.54 -0.88
CA ILE A 832 24.79 16.40 -0.94
C ILE A 832 24.83 15.63 -2.28
N MET A 833 25.44 16.20 -3.32
CA MET A 833 25.45 15.60 -4.67
C MET A 833 25.98 14.16 -4.73
N PRO A 834 27.04 13.78 -3.99
CA PRO A 834 27.53 12.40 -4.00
C PRO A 834 26.45 11.37 -3.62
N GLU A 835 25.48 11.76 -2.80
CA GLU A 835 24.43 10.89 -2.25
C GLU A 835 23.09 11.03 -2.99
N MET A 836 22.88 12.09 -3.78
CA MET A 836 21.60 12.40 -4.43
C MET A 836 21.07 11.31 -5.35
N HIS A 837 21.94 10.46 -5.92
CA HIS A 837 21.50 9.32 -6.72
C HIS A 837 20.55 8.38 -5.94
N LYS A 838 20.64 8.35 -4.61
CA LYS A 838 19.75 7.55 -3.75
C LYS A 838 18.30 8.03 -3.74
N LEU A 839 18.02 9.26 -4.16
CA LEU A 839 16.64 9.73 -4.35
C LEU A 839 15.90 8.93 -5.42
N ALA A 840 16.63 8.33 -6.38
CA ALA A 840 16.07 7.59 -7.49
C ALA A 840 15.77 6.11 -7.16
N LEU A 841 15.99 5.66 -5.92
CA LEU A 841 15.77 4.27 -5.49
C LEU A 841 14.30 3.84 -5.68
N GLY A 842 14.07 2.69 -6.33
CA GLY A 842 12.71 2.17 -6.56
C GLY A 842 11.96 1.79 -5.27
N ASN A 843 12.70 1.51 -4.19
CA ASN A 843 12.21 1.19 -2.85
C ASN A 843 12.55 2.32 -1.84
N TYR A 844 12.37 3.57 -2.27
CA TYR A 844 12.64 4.75 -1.45
C TYR A 844 11.73 4.84 -0.22
N ASP A 845 10.59 4.16 -0.20
CA ASP A 845 9.67 4.06 0.94
C ASP A 845 10.36 3.52 2.21
N VAL A 846 11.21 2.51 2.04
CA VAL A 846 11.99 1.87 3.11
C VAL A 846 13.44 2.36 3.20
N ASN A 847 14.00 2.91 2.13
CA ASN A 847 15.38 3.43 2.08
C ASN A 847 15.45 4.96 2.07
N HIS A 848 14.39 5.62 2.51
CA HIS A 848 14.37 7.06 2.70
C HIS A 848 15.54 7.51 3.55
N ARG A 849 16.06 8.69 3.24
CA ARG A 849 17.06 9.37 4.06
C ARG A 849 16.91 10.87 3.89
N TYR A 850 17.45 11.61 4.84
CA TYR A 850 17.53 13.05 4.72
C TYR A 850 18.58 13.48 3.70
N PHE A 851 18.33 14.67 3.13
CA PHE A 851 19.27 15.40 2.28
C PHE A 851 19.44 16.82 2.81
N VAL A 852 18.65 17.79 2.35
CA VAL A 852 18.68 19.17 2.85
C VAL A 852 17.51 19.38 3.80
N ASP A 853 17.77 19.17 5.09
CA ASP A 853 16.72 19.20 6.13
C ASP A 853 17.02 20.19 7.28
N GLY A 854 18.11 20.96 7.16
CA GLY A 854 18.44 22.04 8.08
C GLY A 854 17.48 23.23 7.93
N SER A 855 17.17 23.89 9.05
CA SER A 855 16.41 25.13 9.03
C SER A 855 17.33 26.24 8.48
N PRO A 856 16.92 26.99 7.44
CA PRO A 856 17.66 28.16 7.00
C PRO A 856 17.63 29.26 8.08
N SER A 857 18.82 29.72 8.49
CA SER A 857 18.99 30.90 9.34
C SER A 857 19.26 32.11 8.47
N VAL A 858 18.49 33.20 8.65
CA VAL A 858 18.65 34.43 7.85
C VAL A 858 18.96 35.62 8.76
N MET A 859 19.88 36.48 8.33
CA MET A 859 20.20 37.73 9.02
C MET A 859 20.72 38.79 8.05
N ASP A 860 20.49 40.06 8.38
CA ASP A 860 21.21 41.17 7.74
C ASP A 860 22.59 41.35 8.37
N VAL A 861 23.64 41.38 7.56
CA VAL A 861 25.04 41.39 7.98
C VAL A 861 25.83 42.45 7.22
N PHE A 862 26.91 42.93 7.80
CA PHE A 862 27.83 43.85 7.14
C PHE A 862 29.08 43.11 6.68
N PHE A 863 29.32 43.09 5.38
CA PHE A 863 30.56 42.56 4.80
C PHE A 863 31.67 43.58 4.99
N LYS A 864 32.63 43.23 5.84
CA LYS A 864 33.71 44.12 6.25
C LYS A 864 34.69 44.39 5.11
N THR A 865 34.94 43.39 4.24
CA THR A 865 35.89 43.53 3.13
C THR A 865 35.26 44.26 1.95
N ALA A 866 34.04 43.87 1.57
CA ALA A 866 33.28 44.54 0.53
C ALA A 866 32.69 45.89 0.95
N ASN A 867 32.67 46.18 2.26
CA ASN A 867 32.15 47.40 2.86
C ASN A 867 30.69 47.69 2.45
N GLU A 868 29.82 46.68 2.61
CA GLU A 868 28.41 46.74 2.22
C GLU A 868 27.51 45.86 3.11
N TRP A 869 26.24 46.25 3.22
CA TRP A 869 25.21 45.45 3.91
C TRP A 869 24.59 44.42 2.96
N LYS A 870 24.35 43.23 3.48
CA LYS A 870 23.72 42.09 2.78
C LYS A 870 22.71 41.39 3.68
N THR A 871 21.81 40.63 3.06
CA THR A 871 20.98 39.64 3.75
C THR A 871 21.49 38.25 3.38
N VAL A 872 21.94 37.50 4.38
CA VAL A 872 22.59 36.21 4.19
C VAL A 872 21.74 35.11 4.79
N LEU A 873 21.63 34.00 4.06
CA LEU A 873 21.04 32.75 4.50
C LEU A 873 22.15 31.73 4.74
N VAL A 874 22.15 31.07 5.90
CA VAL A 874 23.03 29.95 6.22
C VAL A 874 22.18 28.72 6.53
N GLY A 875 22.47 27.60 5.87
CA GLY A 875 21.74 26.35 6.03
C GLY A 875 22.65 25.18 6.42
N GLY A 876 22.09 24.22 7.14
CA GLY A 876 22.70 22.91 7.41
C GLY A 876 21.91 21.76 6.76
N PHE A 877 22.25 20.52 7.10
CA PHE A 877 21.66 19.32 6.49
C PHE A 877 21.05 18.36 7.52
N LYS A 878 21.20 18.61 8.82
CA LYS A 878 20.84 17.66 9.89
C LYS A 878 21.42 16.28 9.59
N GLY A 879 20.58 15.24 9.56
CA GLY A 879 21.00 13.87 9.24
C GLY A 879 21.38 13.63 7.78
N GLY A 880 21.19 14.60 6.88
CA GLY A 880 21.40 14.39 5.45
C GLY A 880 22.82 14.58 4.96
N GLY A 881 23.61 15.42 5.63
CA GLY A 881 24.96 15.78 5.22
C GLY A 881 25.80 16.41 6.33
N ARG A 882 27.13 16.46 6.11
CA ARG A 882 28.11 16.99 7.07
C ARG A 882 28.71 18.30 6.57
N GLY A 883 28.03 19.40 6.86
CA GLY A 883 28.49 20.73 6.48
C GLY A 883 27.42 21.81 6.60
N TYR A 884 27.79 23.01 6.15
CA TYR A 884 26.96 24.20 6.09
C TYR A 884 27.19 24.93 4.77
N TYR A 885 26.20 25.67 4.30
CA TYR A 885 26.30 26.51 3.11
C TYR A 885 25.74 27.89 3.38
N ALA A 886 26.22 28.90 2.65
CA ALA A 886 25.74 30.27 2.75
C ALA A 886 25.48 30.92 1.40
N LEU A 887 24.40 31.70 1.33
CA LEU A 887 23.95 32.43 0.16
C LEU A 887 23.68 33.89 0.51
N ASP A 888 24.05 34.81 -0.39
CA ASP A 888 23.57 36.19 -0.39
C ASP A 888 22.21 36.22 -1.12
N ILE A 889 21.17 36.53 -0.35
CA ILE A 889 19.77 36.61 -0.79
C ILE A 889 19.24 38.05 -0.71
N THR A 890 20.12 39.04 -0.74
CA THR A 890 19.74 40.47 -0.72
C THR A 890 18.81 40.80 -1.89
N ASP A 891 19.14 40.33 -3.09
CA ASP A 891 18.25 40.33 -4.26
C ASP A 891 17.55 38.96 -4.37
N PRO A 892 16.25 38.87 -4.07
CA PRO A 892 15.53 37.60 -4.09
C PRO A 892 15.45 36.92 -5.46
N ASN A 893 15.63 37.65 -6.56
CA ASN A 893 15.58 37.07 -7.92
C ASN A 893 16.94 36.60 -8.42
N ASN A 894 18.02 37.15 -7.84
CA ASN A 894 19.40 36.92 -8.26
C ASN A 894 20.30 36.59 -7.05
N PRO A 895 20.12 35.40 -6.45
CA PRO A 895 20.96 34.98 -5.33
C PRO A 895 22.42 34.84 -5.77
N LYS A 896 23.34 34.95 -4.83
CA LYS A 896 24.77 34.66 -5.03
C LYS A 896 25.24 33.64 -4.01
N GLY A 897 26.13 32.75 -4.43
CA GLY A 897 26.80 31.82 -3.52
C GLY A 897 27.84 32.58 -2.71
N LEU A 898 28.01 32.23 -1.44
CA LEU A 898 29.10 32.75 -0.62
C LEU A 898 30.16 31.67 -0.43
N TRP A 899 29.77 30.57 0.21
CA TRP A 899 30.66 29.46 0.57
C TRP A 899 29.88 28.19 0.93
N GLU A 900 30.58 27.07 0.86
CA GLU A 900 30.19 25.78 1.43
C GLU A 900 31.35 25.29 2.31
N VAL A 901 31.06 24.95 3.57
CA VAL A 901 32.03 24.42 4.54
C VAL A 901 31.61 23.01 4.90
N CYS A 902 32.49 22.02 4.71
CA CYS A 902 32.10 20.62 4.89
C CYS A 902 33.24 19.71 5.30
N GLN A 903 32.88 18.51 5.75
CA GLN A 903 33.84 17.49 6.14
C GLN A 903 34.61 16.92 4.94
N ASN A 904 33.95 16.74 3.79
CA ASN A 904 34.52 16.04 2.66
C ASN A 904 35.48 16.94 1.86
N GLY A 905 36.79 16.74 2.01
CA GLY A 905 37.83 17.51 1.30
C GLY A 905 37.91 17.29 -0.21
N THR A 906 37.16 16.33 -0.77
CA THR A 906 36.98 16.25 -2.23
C THR A 906 35.90 17.21 -2.74
N VAL A 907 34.93 17.59 -1.89
CA VAL A 907 33.84 18.53 -2.25
C VAL A 907 34.23 19.96 -1.86
N CYS A 908 34.66 20.16 -0.61
CA CYS A 908 35.16 21.44 -0.11
C CYS A 908 36.68 21.43 -0.17
N THR A 909 37.23 21.88 -1.31
CA THR A 909 38.67 21.77 -1.59
C THR A 909 39.51 22.93 -1.03
N ALA A 910 38.87 24.02 -0.56
CA ALA A 910 39.56 25.12 0.08
C ALA A 910 39.90 24.72 1.53
N PRO A 911 41.18 24.73 1.94
CA PRO A 911 41.58 24.29 3.29
C PRO A 911 40.92 25.08 4.43
N THR A 912 40.54 26.34 4.19
CA THR A 912 39.86 27.20 5.17
C THR A 912 38.37 26.88 5.31
N GLN A 913 37.83 25.98 4.49
CA GLN A 913 36.41 25.61 4.40
C GLN A 913 36.22 24.08 4.56
N GLN A 914 37.23 23.38 5.07
CA GLN A 914 37.19 21.93 5.27
C GLN A 914 37.74 21.58 6.65
N ASP A 915 37.01 20.73 7.37
CA ASP A 915 37.45 20.19 8.66
C ASP A 915 36.86 18.79 8.90
N ASP A 916 37.72 17.83 9.25
CA ASP A 916 37.36 16.42 9.47
C ASP A 916 36.44 16.20 10.68
N ASN A 917 36.42 17.15 11.62
CA ASN A 917 35.62 17.13 12.84
C ASN A 917 34.20 17.70 12.64
N ILE A 918 33.81 18.03 11.41
CA ILE A 918 32.42 18.38 11.08
C ILE A 918 31.60 17.08 10.93
N GLY A 919 30.60 16.93 11.79
CA GLY A 919 29.60 15.87 11.78
C GLY A 919 28.29 16.29 11.13
N PHE A 920 27.21 15.56 11.44
CA PHE A 920 25.85 15.86 10.98
C PHE A 920 25.28 17.08 11.72
N THR A 921 24.81 18.06 10.95
CA THR A 921 24.58 19.43 11.42
C THR A 921 23.16 19.65 11.93
N PHE A 922 22.86 19.08 13.11
CA PHE A 922 21.54 19.19 13.77
C PHE A 922 21.28 20.52 14.48
N GLY A 923 22.34 21.30 14.75
CA GLY A 923 22.24 22.65 15.27
C GLY A 923 21.89 23.67 14.19
N ASP A 924 20.98 24.59 14.49
CA ASP A 924 20.69 25.73 13.61
C ASP A 924 21.86 26.74 13.69
N PRO A 925 22.35 27.30 12.55
CA PRO A 925 23.40 28.30 12.56
C PRO A 925 23.00 29.60 13.26
N ILE A 926 23.92 30.18 14.03
CA ILE A 926 23.72 31.49 14.69
C ILE A 926 24.54 32.54 13.96
N ILE A 927 23.88 33.57 13.43
CA ILE A 927 24.55 34.69 12.75
C ILE A 927 24.63 35.89 13.70
N THR A 928 25.86 36.32 14.02
CA THR A 928 26.14 37.37 15.02
C THR A 928 27.42 38.13 14.69
N LYS A 929 27.73 39.22 15.40
CA LYS A 929 29.04 39.87 15.35
C LYS A 929 29.99 39.22 16.35
N TRP A 930 31.24 39.03 15.94
CA TRP A 930 32.27 38.48 16.80
C TRP A 930 32.78 39.56 17.75
N ALA A 931 32.67 39.32 19.05
CA ALA A 931 33.08 40.27 20.08
C ALA A 931 34.56 40.69 20.02
N LYS A 932 35.41 39.93 19.31
CA LYS A 932 36.84 40.21 19.19
C LYS A 932 37.14 41.44 18.32
N ASP A 933 36.43 41.60 17.21
CA ASP A 933 36.77 42.62 16.20
C ASP A 933 35.56 43.17 15.41
N GLY A 934 34.34 42.82 15.82
CA GLY A 934 33.08 43.27 15.22
C GLY A 934 32.76 42.64 13.87
N THR A 935 33.54 41.67 13.39
CA THR A 935 33.29 40.97 12.12
C THR A 935 32.05 40.08 12.25
N TRP A 936 31.20 40.05 11.23
CA TRP A 936 30.03 39.18 11.20
C TRP A 936 30.41 37.73 10.94
N VAL A 937 29.87 36.82 11.73
CA VAL A 937 30.24 35.40 11.74
C VAL A 937 29.01 34.49 11.84
N ALA A 938 29.12 33.29 11.29
CA ALA A 938 28.24 32.17 11.57
C ALA A 938 28.90 31.28 12.64
N ILE A 939 28.24 31.16 13.79
CA ILE A 939 28.64 30.26 14.88
C ILE A 939 27.86 28.97 14.74
N VAL A 940 28.58 27.86 14.61
CA VAL A 940 28.01 26.52 14.38
C VAL A 940 28.69 25.46 15.24
N SER A 941 28.02 24.33 15.47
CA SER A 941 28.60 23.22 16.22
C SER A 941 29.19 22.15 15.29
N SER A 942 30.02 21.26 15.86
CA SER A 942 30.52 20.04 15.23
C SER A 942 29.43 19.02 14.90
N GLY A 943 28.28 19.06 15.56
CA GLY A 943 27.18 18.14 15.30
C GLY A 943 27.43 16.70 15.78
N HIS A 944 26.68 15.75 15.23
CA HIS A 944 26.70 14.33 15.62
C HIS A 944 27.60 13.47 14.72
N ASN A 945 28.08 12.34 15.26
CA ASN A 945 28.86 11.33 14.53
C ASN A 945 30.09 11.88 13.79
N ASN A 946 30.80 12.85 14.36
CA ASN A 946 32.07 13.37 13.85
C ASN A 946 33.27 12.44 14.15
N ILE A 947 33.10 11.12 13.97
CA ILE A 947 34.05 10.07 14.44
C ILE A 947 34.83 9.34 13.34
N THR A 948 34.70 9.77 12.08
CA THR A 948 35.51 9.27 10.94
C THR A 948 35.29 10.23 9.78
N PRO A 949 36.33 10.95 9.30
CA PRO A 949 37.72 11.00 9.76
C PRO A 949 37.97 11.75 11.10
N GLY A 950 36.99 12.47 11.65
CA GLY A 950 37.14 13.24 12.89
C GLY A 950 37.32 12.42 14.18
N ASP A 951 37.52 13.13 15.29
CA ASP A 951 37.92 12.58 16.59
C ASP A 951 36.77 12.37 17.60
N GLY A 952 35.54 12.76 17.27
CA GLY A 952 34.37 12.64 18.16
C GLY A 952 34.27 13.71 19.25
N THR A 953 35.23 14.64 19.35
CA THR A 953 35.20 15.72 20.33
C THR A 953 34.20 16.81 19.90
N GLY A 954 33.54 17.46 20.85
CA GLY A 954 32.60 18.55 20.58
C GLY A 954 33.32 19.87 20.29
N TYR A 955 33.05 20.49 19.14
CA TYR A 955 33.63 21.78 18.74
C TYR A 955 32.58 22.85 18.44
N VAL A 956 32.93 24.10 18.76
CA VAL A 956 32.24 25.30 18.30
C VAL A 956 33.12 25.98 17.25
N TYR A 957 32.58 26.20 16.06
CA TYR A 957 33.25 26.87 14.97
C TYR A 957 32.74 28.30 14.84
N VAL A 958 33.67 29.23 14.62
CA VAL A 958 33.39 30.61 14.25
C VAL A 958 33.79 30.78 12.79
N ILE A 959 32.81 30.90 11.91
CA ILE A 959 33.01 30.96 10.46
C ILE A 959 32.76 32.40 9.99
N ASP A 960 33.68 32.97 9.23
CA ASP A 960 33.51 34.29 8.62
C ASP A 960 32.31 34.28 7.64
N ILE A 961 31.36 35.19 7.81
CA ILE A 961 30.12 35.16 7.02
C ILE A 961 30.36 35.49 5.54
N GLU A 962 31.37 36.29 5.21
CA GLU A 962 31.67 36.77 3.86
C GLU A 962 32.47 35.75 3.06
N THR A 963 33.46 35.11 3.69
CA THR A 963 34.46 34.26 3.03
C THR A 963 34.28 32.77 3.32
N GLY A 964 33.60 32.40 4.41
CA GLY A 964 33.46 31.01 4.87
C GLY A 964 34.72 30.46 5.54
N ALA A 965 35.73 31.30 5.80
CA ALA A 965 36.92 30.85 6.50
C ALA A 965 36.59 30.51 7.95
N ILE A 966 37.05 29.34 8.42
CA ILE A 966 37.03 29.00 9.84
C ILE A 966 38.03 29.92 10.57
N LEU A 967 37.53 30.91 11.28
CA LEU A 967 38.33 31.91 12.00
C LEU A 967 38.80 31.40 13.37
N ASP A 968 37.96 30.57 14.00
CA ASP A 968 38.25 29.97 15.30
C ASP A 968 37.53 28.63 15.45
N GLN A 969 38.16 27.72 16.20
CA GLN A 969 37.67 26.38 16.50
C GLN A 969 37.93 26.11 17.99
N GLN A 970 36.86 26.15 18.78
CA GLN A 970 36.94 25.97 20.23
C GLN A 970 36.48 24.56 20.61
N THR A 971 37.35 23.80 21.26
CA THR A 971 37.01 22.48 21.78
C THR A 971 36.29 22.59 23.13
N THR A 972 35.26 21.78 23.33
CA THR A 972 34.61 21.59 24.63
C THR A 972 35.42 20.68 25.55
N GLY A 973 36.40 19.94 25.01
CA GLY A 973 37.12 18.88 25.72
C GLY A 973 36.28 17.64 26.03
N ALA A 974 35.02 17.60 25.60
CA ALA A 974 34.11 16.47 25.79
C ALA A 974 34.03 15.62 24.52
N GLY A 975 33.97 14.30 24.70
CA GLY A 975 33.75 13.32 23.63
C GLY A 975 35.02 12.79 22.98
N ASP A 976 34.94 11.57 22.47
CA ASP A 976 36.00 10.88 21.72
C ASP A 976 35.41 9.93 20.66
N THR A 977 36.27 9.21 19.93
CA THR A 977 35.85 8.27 18.87
C THR A 977 34.98 7.11 19.37
N THR A 978 34.99 6.80 20.67
CA THR A 978 34.17 5.75 21.31
C THR A 978 32.88 6.31 21.92
N THR A 979 32.92 7.54 22.42
CA THR A 979 31.81 8.25 23.06
C THR A 979 31.75 9.69 22.53
N PRO A 980 31.26 9.90 21.31
CA PRO A 980 31.26 11.23 20.70
C PRO A 980 30.38 12.22 21.47
N SER A 981 30.80 13.49 21.51
CA SER A 981 30.14 14.56 22.28
C SER A 981 28.68 14.79 21.86
N GLY A 982 28.42 14.75 20.55
CA GLY A 982 27.09 15.06 20.00
C GLY A 982 26.65 16.51 20.20
N LEU A 983 27.59 17.47 20.22
CA LEU A 983 27.28 18.88 20.38
C LEU A 983 26.45 19.41 19.19
N ALA A 984 25.16 19.69 19.41
CA ALA A 984 24.23 20.12 18.37
C ALA A 984 23.76 21.57 18.56
N HIS A 985 22.94 21.85 19.57
CA HIS A 985 22.28 23.15 19.69
C HIS A 985 23.15 24.16 20.45
N LEU A 986 23.28 25.34 19.86
CA LEU A 986 23.95 26.49 20.46
C LEU A 986 22.90 27.57 20.77
N THR A 987 23.20 28.47 21.70
CA THR A 987 22.40 29.66 21.95
C THR A 987 23.32 30.85 22.09
N GLY A 988 23.04 31.90 21.32
CA GLY A 988 23.76 33.17 21.39
C GLY A 988 23.04 34.12 22.33
N TYR A 989 23.80 34.96 23.03
CA TYR A 989 23.28 36.04 23.85
C TYR A 989 23.87 37.36 23.39
N ALA A 990 23.00 38.29 23.00
CA ALA A 990 23.32 39.69 22.78
C ALA A 990 22.37 40.55 23.62
N THR A 991 22.86 41.71 24.10
CA THR A 991 22.09 42.57 25.02
C THR A 991 20.83 43.14 24.36
N ASN A 992 20.90 43.40 23.05
CA ASN A 992 19.75 43.80 22.24
C ASN A 992 19.99 43.46 20.76
N PHE A 993 19.54 42.27 20.32
CA PHE A 993 19.67 41.78 18.95
C PHE A 993 19.13 42.73 17.86
N ALA A 994 18.20 43.64 18.18
CA ALA A 994 17.62 44.58 17.23
C ALA A 994 18.50 45.82 16.95
N VAL A 995 19.43 46.14 17.87
CA VAL A 995 20.24 47.38 17.84
C VAL A 995 21.74 47.09 17.81
N ASN A 996 22.18 46.08 18.55
CA ASN A 996 23.56 45.61 18.56
C ASN A 996 23.63 44.10 18.81
N ASN A 997 24.09 43.37 17.79
CA ASN A 997 24.19 41.92 17.78
C ASN A 997 25.64 41.44 18.03
N THR A 998 26.32 42.01 19.03
CA THR A 998 27.68 41.61 19.45
C THR A 998 27.63 40.58 20.58
#